data_AF-A0A9N9AL69-F1
#
_entry.id   AF-A0A9N9AL69-F1
#
_cell.length_a   1.000
_cell.length_b   1.000
_cell.length_c   1.000
_cell.angle_alpha   90.00
_cell.angle_beta   90.00
_cell.angle_gamma   90.00
#
_symmetry.space_group_name_H-M   'P 1'
#
loop_
_entity.id
_entity.type
_entity.pdbx_description
1 polymer ?
#
loop_
_entity_poly.entity_id
_entity_poly.type
_entity_poly.pdbx_seq_one_letter_code
_entity_poly.pdbx_strand_id
1 'polypeptide(L)'
;MVPKAIVEALQASNVCEKVFGWSSISGGCLNNAYKVDTDKGDVFVKTNSDPNSLTMFEGESEALKVISEAVPKFAPKPLCKGLLPNGGAFLATVFVSLNSASTRNQQILFAKKLAQLHSATSHNRMFGFPVVTMCGTTSQDNSWEADWETFYKERRLRPMIANCLKNNSRDAELQRLGKIVVDKVVHHLLKDAEVKPALIHGDLWSGNWAIDSTTNEPVIFDPAACYGHSEMELSIMTMFGSPSYDFFKEYHTHHPRQEPFFEERQAKPTNVEDLNPVDKNYTGTEIVDSSEYVPVRFDSITAISPLTQKALKQEFGYETMSKVQDAVLSQSPIRGDLFVKAKTGTGKTLAFLIPAFETALQHLDPNDRTRHVSIFVISPTRELAQQIAQEAKRLSRFHPFEVHTLVGGEPKGRQMHGLMQRRVDVVVGTPGRLTDLLQSMPDFRNQCSGMKTLILDEADQLLEMGFRQDIENLMRYFPRDRQTFLFSATISPEIRKVASFALRKDYTFIDTVDPNDVNTNLQVKQSYAITPWEIHLKTIRNIVLDHRRSHPEGKIMMFLPTRKGTELYAEIFRITGDIEVFELQSGLNQQQRTRISDRFRKLSSDAMLVTSDVSARGVDYPGVTLVLQVGAASSREQYIHRLGRTGRAGREGEGVLVLAPFEKNFTNTIKDLPIKPLQVPEIKQDNRIQRAVETIDIEMVNDAFKAFLGYYMARADLLKIRKDSLLELGMEFCGAFGVTEMPRLPAKMTQSLGLGRSSLRGGGAFAPRSLGGFGGRDRQSSSRGGFSFGGVSEDRALRRPMGRDRQPSSHGGFSFGGFSEDRLPRRPMGEKEDLHLAEEDLHLAEEDLHLENKKPGRQVSRNYIMM
;
A
#
# COMPACT_ATOMS: atom_id res chain seq x y z
N MET A 1 27.22 -13.73 -29.95
CA MET A 1 26.78 -14.38 -31.20
C MET A 1 25.48 -15.12 -30.91
N VAL A 2 24.59 -15.23 -31.88
CA VAL A 2 23.36 -16.02 -31.77
C VAL A 2 23.71 -17.50 -31.57
N PRO A 3 23.03 -18.24 -30.69
CA PRO A 3 23.16 -19.71 -30.63
C PRO A 3 22.82 -20.35 -31.98
N LYS A 4 23.70 -21.21 -32.50
CA LYS A 4 23.59 -21.78 -33.86
C LYS A 4 22.21 -22.42 -34.14
N ALA A 5 21.69 -23.19 -33.19
CA ALA A 5 20.39 -23.85 -33.30
C ALA A 5 19.21 -22.87 -33.51
N ILE A 6 19.30 -21.64 -32.98
CA ILE A 6 18.26 -20.61 -33.19
C ILE A 6 18.35 -20.07 -34.62
N VAL A 7 19.56 -19.85 -35.15
CA VAL A 7 19.75 -19.42 -36.55
C VAL A 7 19.23 -20.48 -37.52
N GLU A 8 19.60 -21.74 -37.31
CA GLU A 8 19.16 -22.88 -38.14
C GLU A 8 17.64 -23.04 -38.11
N ALA A 9 16.99 -22.89 -36.95
CA ALA A 9 15.53 -22.97 -36.83
C ALA A 9 14.79 -21.79 -37.48
N LEU A 10 15.30 -20.57 -37.36
CA LEU A 10 14.75 -19.38 -38.02
C LEU A 10 14.85 -19.52 -39.55
N GLN A 11 15.97 -20.03 -40.06
CA GLN A 11 16.17 -20.31 -41.49
C GLN A 11 15.27 -21.45 -41.99
N ALA A 12 15.20 -22.57 -41.26
CA ALA A 12 14.34 -23.70 -41.61
C ALA A 12 12.84 -23.35 -41.59
N SER A 13 12.43 -22.40 -40.75
CA SER A 13 11.06 -21.88 -40.68
C SER A 13 10.81 -20.70 -41.65
N ASN A 14 11.77 -20.39 -42.55
CA ASN A 14 11.73 -19.27 -43.51
C ASN A 14 11.49 -17.89 -42.87
N VAL A 15 11.85 -17.71 -41.59
CA VAL A 15 11.73 -16.43 -40.87
C VAL A 15 12.78 -15.44 -41.37
N CYS A 16 13.98 -15.91 -41.71
CA CYS A 16 15.09 -15.13 -42.23
C CYS A 16 15.99 -15.99 -43.12
N GLU A 17 16.74 -15.40 -44.04
CA GLU A 17 17.88 -16.05 -44.69
C GLU A 17 19.19 -15.72 -43.96
N LYS A 18 19.29 -14.54 -43.35
CA LYS A 18 20.51 -14.01 -42.73
C LYS A 18 20.19 -13.32 -41.40
N VAL A 19 21.01 -13.59 -40.39
CA VAL A 19 20.96 -12.91 -39.10
C VAL A 19 22.18 -12.01 -38.96
N PHE A 20 21.95 -10.72 -38.67
CA PHE A 20 22.97 -9.70 -38.58
C PHE A 20 23.39 -9.41 -37.12
N GLY A 21 22.45 -9.51 -36.18
CA GLY A 21 22.64 -9.04 -34.81
C GLY A 21 21.82 -9.78 -33.76
N TRP A 22 22.19 -9.55 -32.51
CA TRP A 22 21.62 -10.15 -31.31
C TRP A 22 21.88 -9.24 -30.12
N SER A 23 20.82 -8.68 -29.54
CA SER A 23 20.90 -7.82 -28.36
C SER A 23 19.99 -8.35 -27.25
N SER A 24 20.46 -8.28 -26.01
CA SER A 24 19.62 -8.63 -24.85
C SER A 24 18.69 -7.46 -24.53
N ILE A 25 17.44 -7.80 -24.29
CA ILE A 25 16.38 -6.89 -23.85
C ILE A 25 15.91 -7.34 -22.46
N SER A 26 15.18 -6.49 -21.73
CA SER A 26 14.75 -6.79 -20.37
C SER A 26 13.80 -8.01 -20.33
N GLY A 27 14.33 -9.16 -19.94
CA GLY A 27 13.56 -10.38 -19.69
C GLY A 27 12.99 -10.45 -18.27
N GLY A 28 11.97 -11.29 -18.10
CA GLY A 28 11.40 -11.62 -16.78
C GLY A 28 12.32 -12.50 -15.94
N CYS A 29 11.95 -12.75 -14.68
CA CYS A 29 12.81 -13.41 -13.69
C CYS A 29 13.24 -14.86 -14.01
N LEU A 30 12.61 -15.51 -15.00
CA LEU A 30 12.84 -16.92 -15.36
C LEU A 30 13.49 -17.12 -16.74
N ASN A 31 13.25 -16.21 -17.69
CA ASN A 31 13.54 -16.38 -19.11
C ASN A 31 14.40 -15.23 -19.64
N ASN A 32 15.48 -15.53 -20.35
CA ASN A 32 16.31 -14.51 -20.99
C ASN A 32 15.67 -14.08 -22.31
N ALA A 33 15.49 -12.77 -22.52
CA ALA A 33 14.86 -12.21 -23.71
C ALA A 33 15.87 -11.47 -24.60
N TYR A 34 15.69 -11.60 -25.91
CA TYR A 34 16.60 -11.05 -26.93
C TYR A 34 15.85 -10.51 -28.14
N LYS A 35 16.41 -9.47 -28.74
CA LYS A 35 16.09 -9.00 -30.09
C LYS A 35 17.12 -9.58 -31.06
N VAL A 36 16.65 -10.10 -32.18
CA VAL A 36 17.46 -10.70 -33.25
C VAL A 36 17.22 -9.92 -34.53
N ASP A 37 18.28 -9.34 -35.07
CA ASP A 37 18.21 -8.45 -36.23
C ASP A 37 18.42 -9.29 -37.52
N THR A 38 17.44 -9.35 -38.43
CA THR A 38 17.48 -10.25 -39.62
C THR A 38 17.17 -9.55 -40.94
N ASP A 39 17.40 -10.21 -42.07
CA ASP A 39 17.09 -9.70 -43.41
C ASP A 39 15.59 -9.48 -43.69
N LYS A 40 14.71 -10.14 -42.93
CA LYS A 40 13.24 -10.03 -43.10
C LYS A 40 12.58 -9.24 -41.95
N GLY A 41 13.38 -8.58 -41.12
CA GLY A 41 12.93 -7.77 -39.98
C GLY A 41 13.43 -8.30 -38.63
N ASP A 42 12.91 -7.72 -37.55
CA ASP A 42 13.31 -8.06 -36.18
C ASP A 42 12.49 -9.23 -35.62
N VAL A 43 13.17 -10.11 -34.86
CA VAL A 43 12.56 -11.26 -34.19
C VAL A 43 12.80 -11.16 -32.68
N PHE A 44 11.77 -11.42 -31.88
CA PHE A 44 11.87 -11.55 -30.43
C PHE A 44 12.13 -13.01 -30.07
N VAL A 45 13.12 -13.28 -29.22
CA VAL A 45 13.47 -14.64 -28.79
C VAL A 45 13.57 -14.72 -27.26
N LYS A 46 12.75 -15.60 -26.65
CA LYS A 46 12.94 -16.10 -25.28
C LYS A 46 13.85 -17.33 -25.30
N THR A 47 14.73 -17.45 -24.31
CA THR A 47 15.49 -18.68 -24.04
C THR A 47 15.48 -19.03 -22.57
N ASN A 48 15.50 -20.33 -22.27
CA ASN A 48 15.66 -20.88 -20.93
C ASN A 48 16.63 -22.07 -20.98
N SER A 49 17.44 -22.25 -19.94
CA SER A 49 18.43 -23.32 -19.82
C SER A 49 17.92 -24.56 -19.09
N ASP A 50 16.72 -24.55 -18.52
CA ASP A 50 16.12 -25.71 -17.85
C ASP A 50 15.74 -26.79 -18.88
N PRO A 51 16.09 -28.08 -18.67
CA PRO A 51 15.73 -29.17 -19.58
C PRO A 51 14.22 -29.34 -19.85
N ASN A 52 13.36 -28.89 -18.93
CA ASN A 52 11.91 -28.98 -19.06
C ASN A 52 11.29 -27.76 -19.78
N SER A 53 12.10 -26.77 -20.16
CA SER A 53 11.62 -25.53 -20.78
C SER A 53 11.06 -25.71 -22.19
N LEU A 54 11.26 -26.87 -22.83
CA LEU A 54 10.60 -27.18 -24.10
C LEU A 54 9.07 -27.15 -23.94
N THR A 55 8.52 -27.83 -22.94
CA THR A 55 7.07 -27.87 -22.67
C THR A 55 6.51 -26.50 -22.29
N MET A 56 7.30 -25.67 -21.60
CA MET A 56 6.96 -24.26 -21.33
C MET A 56 6.76 -23.47 -22.62
N PHE A 57 7.73 -23.53 -23.54
CA PHE A 57 7.66 -22.83 -24.82
C PHE A 57 6.72 -23.48 -25.83
N GLU A 58 6.40 -24.76 -25.68
CA GLU A 58 5.32 -25.43 -26.43
C GLU A 58 3.96 -24.88 -26.04
N GLY A 59 3.69 -24.78 -24.73
CA GLY A 59 2.49 -24.17 -24.15
C GLY A 59 2.34 -22.70 -24.51
N GLU A 60 3.35 -21.87 -24.24
CA GLU A 60 3.34 -20.44 -24.56
C GLU A 60 3.13 -20.22 -26.08
N SER A 61 3.79 -21.02 -26.92
CA SER A 61 3.63 -20.94 -28.37
C SER A 61 2.22 -21.27 -28.85
N GLU A 62 1.55 -22.29 -28.30
CA GLU A 62 0.20 -22.62 -28.75
C GLU A 62 -0.82 -21.63 -28.20
N ALA A 63 -0.62 -21.15 -26.97
CA ALA A 63 -1.40 -20.06 -26.38
C ALA A 63 -1.31 -18.77 -27.20
N LEU A 64 -0.10 -18.28 -27.53
CA LEU A 64 0.10 -17.10 -28.38
C LEU A 64 -0.53 -17.25 -29.77
N LYS A 65 -0.46 -18.46 -30.36
CA LYS A 65 -1.09 -18.78 -31.65
C LYS A 65 -2.61 -18.66 -31.55
N VAL A 66 -3.24 -19.38 -30.64
CA VAL A 66 -4.72 -19.43 -30.50
C VAL A 66 -5.28 -18.06 -30.10
N ILE A 67 -4.58 -17.30 -29.24
CA ILE A 67 -4.93 -15.89 -28.92
C ILE A 67 -4.83 -14.99 -30.15
N SER A 68 -3.76 -15.11 -30.96
CA SER A 68 -3.59 -14.30 -32.19
C SER A 68 -4.55 -14.70 -33.32
N GLU A 69 -5.09 -15.93 -33.30
CA GLU A 69 -6.12 -16.41 -34.22
C GLU A 69 -7.51 -15.87 -33.81
N ALA A 70 -7.82 -15.87 -32.51
CA ALA A 70 -9.06 -15.31 -31.95
C ALA A 70 -9.14 -13.77 -32.03
N VAL A 71 -8.03 -13.07 -31.76
CA VAL A 71 -7.93 -11.61 -31.79
C VAL A 71 -6.65 -11.18 -32.50
N PRO A 72 -6.70 -10.88 -33.81
CA PRO A 72 -5.55 -10.44 -34.59
C PRO A 72 -4.82 -9.25 -33.96
N LYS A 73 -3.49 -9.30 -33.99
CA LYS A 73 -2.58 -8.34 -33.31
C LYS A 73 -2.79 -8.19 -31.79
N PHE A 74 -3.48 -9.10 -31.10
CA PHE A 74 -3.59 -9.00 -29.64
C PHE A 74 -2.43 -9.66 -28.90
N ALA A 75 -1.76 -10.63 -29.52
CA ALA A 75 -0.55 -11.26 -29.03
C ALA A 75 0.53 -11.31 -30.13
N PRO A 76 1.83 -11.35 -29.79
CA PRO A 76 2.89 -11.54 -30.77
C PRO A 76 2.80 -12.94 -31.39
N LYS A 77 2.72 -13.01 -32.73
CA LYS A 77 2.59 -14.30 -33.44
C LYS A 77 3.86 -15.16 -33.20
N PRO A 78 3.73 -16.43 -32.79
CA PRO A 78 4.87 -17.34 -32.69
C PRO A 78 5.38 -17.72 -34.09
N LEU A 79 6.70 -17.90 -34.21
CA LEU A 79 7.39 -18.15 -35.47
C LEU A 79 8.03 -19.54 -35.49
N CYS A 80 8.88 -19.85 -34.50
CA CYS A 80 9.45 -21.18 -34.32
C CYS A 80 9.89 -21.40 -32.87
N LYS A 81 10.09 -22.66 -32.47
CA LYS A 81 10.58 -23.08 -31.15
C LYS A 81 11.47 -24.30 -31.30
N GLY A 82 12.33 -24.57 -30.31
CA GLY A 82 13.21 -25.74 -30.36
C GLY A 82 14.16 -25.86 -29.18
N LEU A 83 14.97 -26.93 -29.21
CA LEU A 83 16.00 -27.20 -28.21
C LEU A 83 17.29 -26.41 -28.46
N LEU A 84 18.03 -26.18 -27.39
CA LEU A 84 19.35 -25.56 -27.37
C LEU A 84 20.42 -26.62 -27.05
N PRO A 85 21.69 -26.44 -27.50
CA PRO A 85 22.76 -27.44 -27.28
C PRO A 85 23.12 -27.73 -25.82
N ASN A 86 22.62 -26.94 -24.86
CA ASN A 86 22.78 -27.14 -23.42
C ASN A 86 21.62 -27.92 -22.77
N GLY A 87 20.67 -28.44 -23.57
CA GLY A 87 19.48 -29.14 -23.10
C GLY A 87 18.27 -28.23 -22.82
N GLY A 88 18.46 -26.91 -22.75
CA GLY A 88 17.37 -25.95 -22.64
C GLY A 88 16.59 -25.77 -23.95
N ALA A 89 15.72 -24.77 -24.00
CA ALA A 89 14.88 -24.48 -25.17
C ALA A 89 14.72 -22.97 -25.44
N PHE A 90 14.09 -22.64 -26.58
CA PHE A 90 13.78 -21.28 -26.98
C PHE A 90 12.42 -21.17 -27.69
N LEU A 91 11.86 -19.96 -27.68
CA LEU A 91 10.70 -19.54 -28.46
C LEU A 91 11.01 -18.25 -29.21
N ALA A 92 10.80 -18.26 -30.52
CA ALA A 92 10.87 -17.08 -31.39
C ALA A 92 9.45 -16.60 -31.76
N THR A 93 9.23 -15.29 -31.70
CA THR A 93 7.96 -14.62 -32.04
C THR A 93 8.23 -13.35 -32.84
N VAL A 94 7.20 -12.80 -33.50
CA VAL A 94 7.28 -11.48 -34.15
C VAL A 94 7.70 -10.43 -33.12
N PHE A 95 8.74 -9.65 -33.43
CA PHE A 95 9.17 -8.56 -32.55
C PHE A 95 8.11 -7.46 -32.48
N VAL A 96 7.69 -7.09 -31.28
CA VAL A 96 6.78 -5.97 -31.02
C VAL A 96 7.51 -4.96 -30.14
N SER A 97 7.55 -3.69 -30.56
CA SER A 97 8.22 -2.62 -29.83
C SER A 97 7.28 -2.06 -28.76
N LEU A 98 7.47 -2.42 -27.49
CA LEU A 98 6.52 -2.13 -26.42
C LEU A 98 6.76 -0.79 -25.69
N ASN A 99 5.67 -0.13 -25.31
CA ASN A 99 5.63 1.04 -24.43
C ASN A 99 4.75 0.72 -23.20
N SER A 100 5.24 1.05 -22.00
CA SER A 100 4.55 0.82 -20.73
C SER A 100 3.54 1.90 -20.33
N ALA A 101 3.55 3.06 -21.01
CA ALA A 101 2.55 4.11 -20.79
C ALA A 101 1.26 3.80 -21.57
N SER A 102 0.13 3.68 -20.85
CA SER A 102 -1.20 3.53 -21.46
C SER A 102 -2.11 4.74 -21.19
N THR A 103 -2.93 5.08 -22.18
CA THR A 103 -3.96 6.12 -22.11
C THR A 103 -5.35 5.52 -21.88
N ARG A 104 -6.32 6.35 -21.49
CA ARG A 104 -7.74 5.95 -21.34
C ARG A 104 -8.27 5.25 -22.60
N ASN A 105 -7.96 5.77 -23.78
CA ASN A 105 -8.42 5.19 -25.06
C ASN A 105 -7.81 3.82 -25.33
N GLN A 106 -6.57 3.57 -24.89
CA GLN A 106 -5.93 2.27 -25.01
C GLN A 106 -6.48 1.26 -24.00
N GLN A 107 -6.89 1.68 -22.80
CA GLN A 107 -7.60 0.82 -21.84
C GLN A 107 -8.99 0.42 -22.37
N ILE A 108 -9.69 1.32 -23.04
CA ILE A 108 -10.96 1.04 -23.73
C ILE A 108 -10.72 0.04 -24.90
N LEU A 109 -9.71 0.27 -25.74
CA LEU A 109 -9.36 -0.67 -26.82
C LEU A 109 -8.92 -2.05 -26.28
N PHE A 110 -8.25 -2.08 -25.12
CA PHE A 110 -7.82 -3.30 -24.43
C PHE A 110 -9.03 -4.09 -23.91
N ALA A 111 -9.99 -3.41 -23.28
CA ALA A 111 -11.26 -3.99 -22.86
C ALA A 111 -12.01 -4.65 -24.03
N LYS A 112 -12.08 -3.96 -25.19
CA LYS A 112 -12.72 -4.48 -26.40
C LYS A 112 -11.99 -5.70 -26.97
N LYS A 113 -10.66 -5.69 -27.05
CA LYS A 113 -9.87 -6.86 -27.50
C LYS A 113 -10.02 -8.05 -26.53
N LEU A 114 -10.04 -7.81 -25.22
CA LEU A 114 -10.24 -8.88 -24.22
C LEU A 114 -11.65 -9.46 -24.26
N ALA A 115 -12.67 -8.62 -24.47
CA ALA A 115 -14.04 -9.08 -24.68
C ALA A 115 -14.16 -9.97 -25.92
N GLN A 116 -13.52 -9.59 -27.04
CA GLN A 116 -13.43 -10.44 -28.23
C GLN A 116 -12.72 -11.77 -27.94
N LEU A 117 -11.64 -11.76 -27.15
CA LEU A 117 -10.92 -12.98 -26.76
C LEU A 117 -11.83 -13.91 -25.95
N HIS A 118 -12.50 -13.38 -24.94
CA HIS A 118 -13.42 -14.15 -24.08
C HIS A 118 -14.71 -14.58 -24.81
N SER A 119 -14.98 -14.06 -26.02
CA SER A 119 -16.04 -14.54 -26.91
C SER A 119 -15.60 -15.69 -27.84
N ALA A 120 -14.31 -16.04 -27.89
CA ALA A 120 -13.81 -17.13 -28.72
C ALA A 120 -14.16 -18.50 -28.10
N THR A 121 -15.01 -19.25 -28.80
CA THR A 121 -15.51 -20.57 -28.38
C THR A 121 -14.46 -21.68 -28.56
N SER A 122 -14.34 -22.60 -27.60
CA SER A 122 -13.51 -23.80 -27.78
C SER A 122 -14.06 -24.70 -28.90
N HIS A 123 -13.15 -25.27 -29.71
CA HIS A 123 -13.49 -26.07 -30.90
C HIS A 123 -14.33 -27.33 -30.59
N ASN A 124 -14.31 -27.79 -29.35
CA ASN A 124 -15.04 -28.94 -28.81
C ASN A 124 -16.15 -28.56 -27.81
N ARG A 125 -16.31 -27.26 -27.49
CA ARG A 125 -17.19 -26.74 -26.42
C ARG A 125 -16.87 -27.27 -25.01
N MET A 126 -15.65 -27.75 -24.78
CA MET A 126 -15.15 -28.21 -23.48
C MET A 126 -14.25 -27.17 -22.82
N PHE A 127 -13.97 -27.34 -21.52
CA PHE A 127 -12.98 -26.58 -20.74
C PHE A 127 -11.63 -27.30 -20.79
N GLY A 128 -10.52 -26.57 -20.84
CA GLY A 128 -9.18 -27.13 -21.01
C GLY A 128 -8.37 -26.50 -22.14
N PHE A 129 -7.32 -27.16 -22.61
CA PHE A 129 -6.45 -26.66 -23.66
C PHE A 129 -5.72 -27.83 -24.37
N PRO A 130 -5.33 -27.70 -25.66
CA PRO A 130 -4.66 -28.79 -26.38
C PRO A 130 -3.30 -29.23 -25.80
N VAL A 131 -2.66 -28.39 -24.98
CA VAL A 131 -1.32 -28.61 -24.42
C VAL A 131 -1.24 -28.18 -22.96
N VAL A 132 -0.28 -28.74 -22.23
CA VAL A 132 0.15 -28.26 -20.91
C VAL A 132 0.67 -26.82 -21.04
N THR A 133 0.24 -25.93 -20.15
CA THR A 133 0.78 -24.57 -20.02
C THR A 133 1.49 -24.40 -18.68
N MET A 134 2.21 -23.29 -18.49
CA MET A 134 2.99 -23.01 -17.29
C MET A 134 2.59 -21.64 -16.75
N CYS A 135 2.25 -21.55 -15.47
CA CYS A 135 2.19 -20.28 -14.73
C CYS A 135 3.50 -20.15 -13.95
N GLY A 136 4.40 -19.25 -14.38
CA GLY A 136 5.77 -19.21 -13.88
C GLY A 136 6.50 -20.53 -14.14
N THR A 137 6.85 -21.26 -13.08
CA THR A 137 7.44 -22.62 -13.15
C THR A 137 6.45 -23.74 -12.81
N THR A 138 5.14 -23.43 -12.68
CA THR A 138 4.12 -24.38 -12.24
C THR A 138 3.29 -24.88 -13.42
N SER A 139 3.49 -26.14 -13.77
CA SER A 139 2.72 -26.87 -14.79
C SER A 139 1.22 -26.86 -14.48
N GLN A 140 0.42 -26.48 -15.47
CA GLN A 140 -1.04 -26.53 -15.44
C GLN A 140 -1.51 -27.74 -16.25
N ASP A 141 -2.21 -28.66 -15.58
CA ASP A 141 -2.99 -29.67 -16.30
C ASP A 141 -4.15 -28.95 -17.01
N ASN A 142 -4.30 -29.22 -18.31
CA ASN A 142 -5.33 -28.63 -19.15
C ASN A 142 -6.19 -29.70 -19.85
N SER A 143 -6.15 -30.94 -19.34
CA SER A 143 -6.98 -32.06 -19.79
C SER A 143 -8.45 -31.64 -19.90
N TRP A 144 -9.09 -32.02 -21.00
CA TRP A 144 -10.41 -31.52 -21.36
C TRP A 144 -11.52 -32.06 -20.46
N GLU A 145 -12.33 -31.17 -19.90
CA GLU A 145 -13.52 -31.50 -19.09
C GLU A 145 -14.80 -30.94 -19.72
N ALA A 146 -15.91 -31.65 -19.53
CA ALA A 146 -17.21 -31.24 -20.06
C ALA A 146 -17.84 -30.06 -19.28
N ASP A 147 -17.47 -29.89 -18.01
CA ASP A 147 -18.02 -28.86 -17.12
C ASP A 147 -16.93 -28.07 -16.38
N TRP A 148 -17.28 -26.84 -15.98
CA TRP A 148 -16.34 -25.93 -15.31
C TRP A 148 -16.04 -26.32 -13.86
N GLU A 149 -16.96 -26.99 -13.16
CA GLU A 149 -16.77 -27.35 -11.75
C GLU A 149 -15.68 -28.42 -11.64
N THR A 150 -15.79 -29.50 -12.42
CA THR A 150 -14.78 -30.55 -12.55
C THR A 150 -13.45 -29.96 -13.03
N PHE A 151 -13.46 -29.09 -14.05
CA PHE A 151 -12.21 -28.45 -14.51
C PHE A 151 -11.52 -27.66 -13.39
N TYR A 152 -12.26 -26.82 -12.67
CA TYR A 152 -11.70 -25.99 -11.61
C TYR A 152 -11.24 -26.82 -10.40
N LYS A 153 -11.95 -27.90 -10.06
CA LYS A 153 -11.61 -28.83 -8.97
C LYS A 153 -10.39 -29.69 -9.32
N GLU A 154 -10.46 -30.44 -10.42
CA GLU A 154 -9.47 -31.45 -10.82
C GLU A 154 -8.23 -30.85 -11.49
N ARG A 155 -8.38 -29.77 -12.26
CA ARG A 155 -7.32 -29.23 -13.14
C ARG A 155 -6.72 -27.90 -12.64
N ARG A 156 -7.29 -27.29 -11.59
CA ARG A 156 -6.70 -26.10 -10.92
C ARG A 156 -6.45 -26.35 -9.42
N LEU A 157 -7.49 -26.44 -8.61
CA LEU A 157 -7.34 -26.42 -7.15
C LEU A 157 -6.64 -27.67 -6.57
N ARG A 158 -7.08 -28.88 -6.93
CA ARG A 158 -6.50 -30.11 -6.35
C ARG A 158 -5.01 -30.30 -6.71
N PRO A 159 -4.53 -30.01 -7.93
CA PRO A 159 -3.10 -29.97 -8.25
C PRO A 159 -2.31 -28.91 -7.46
N MET A 160 -2.86 -27.70 -7.27
CA MET A 160 -2.21 -26.65 -6.47
C MET A 160 -2.08 -27.06 -5.00
N ILE A 161 -3.14 -27.59 -4.39
CA ILE A 161 -3.14 -28.10 -3.01
C ILE A 161 -2.17 -29.28 -2.86
N ALA A 162 -2.15 -30.22 -3.82
CA ALA A 162 -1.21 -31.34 -3.81
C ALA A 162 0.25 -30.89 -3.90
N ASN A 163 0.58 -29.88 -4.70
CA ASN A 163 1.92 -29.30 -4.76
C ASN A 163 2.29 -28.57 -3.45
N CYS A 164 1.36 -27.87 -2.81
CA CYS A 164 1.58 -27.23 -1.51
C CYS A 164 1.83 -28.27 -0.41
N LEU A 165 1.05 -29.36 -0.36
CA LEU A 165 1.22 -30.48 0.58
C LEU A 165 2.49 -31.30 0.31
N LYS A 166 2.91 -31.45 -0.94
CA LYS A 166 4.20 -32.09 -1.28
C LYS A 166 5.38 -31.33 -0.68
N ASN A 167 5.28 -30.00 -0.59
CA ASN A 167 6.30 -29.14 0.03
C ASN A 167 6.13 -29.01 1.55
N ASN A 168 4.91 -29.20 2.09
CA ASN A 168 4.58 -29.06 3.52
C ASN A 168 3.77 -30.28 4.03
N SER A 169 4.35 -31.48 3.98
CA SER A 169 3.66 -32.77 4.16
C SER A 169 3.14 -33.09 5.57
N ARG A 170 3.09 -32.10 6.46
CA ARG A 170 2.50 -32.19 7.81
C ARG A 170 1.37 -31.18 8.04
N ASP A 171 1.00 -30.40 7.03
CA ASP A 171 -0.10 -29.43 7.12
C ASP A 171 -1.47 -30.12 6.99
N ALA A 172 -1.90 -30.73 8.10
CA ALA A 172 -3.20 -31.39 8.22
C ALA A 172 -4.38 -30.40 8.08
N GLU A 173 -4.17 -29.11 8.39
CA GLU A 173 -5.19 -28.09 8.24
C GLU A 173 -5.41 -27.77 6.76
N LEU A 174 -4.34 -27.57 5.98
CA LEU A 174 -4.40 -27.44 4.52
C LEU A 174 -5.00 -28.67 3.85
N GLN A 175 -4.67 -29.88 4.32
CA GLN A 175 -5.26 -31.11 3.77
C GLN A 175 -6.77 -31.19 4.04
N ARG A 176 -7.20 -30.86 5.27
CA ARG A 176 -8.61 -30.87 5.70
C ARG A 176 -9.43 -29.78 4.99
N LEU A 177 -8.98 -28.53 5.05
CA LEU A 177 -9.65 -27.39 4.44
C LEU A 177 -9.63 -27.46 2.92
N GLY A 178 -8.50 -27.88 2.32
CA GLY A 178 -8.39 -28.08 0.88
C GLY A 178 -9.39 -29.10 0.36
N LYS A 179 -9.57 -30.23 1.08
CA LYS A 179 -10.63 -31.20 0.75
C LYS A 179 -12.02 -30.58 0.86
N ILE A 180 -12.33 -29.86 1.94
CA ILE A 180 -13.64 -29.21 2.14
C ILE A 180 -13.94 -28.20 1.02
N VAL A 181 -12.98 -27.35 0.67
CA VAL A 181 -13.12 -26.34 -0.39
C VAL A 181 -13.42 -27.00 -1.73
N VAL A 182 -12.58 -27.94 -2.17
CA VAL A 182 -12.70 -28.57 -3.48
C VAL A 182 -13.93 -29.47 -3.56
N ASP A 183 -14.17 -30.33 -2.57
CA ASP A 183 -15.24 -31.33 -2.65
C ASP A 183 -16.63 -30.72 -2.40
N LYS A 184 -16.78 -29.80 -1.42
CA LYS A 184 -18.08 -29.22 -1.02
C LYS A 184 -18.30 -27.77 -1.48
N VAL A 185 -17.33 -26.88 -1.29
CA VAL A 185 -17.58 -25.42 -1.40
C VAL A 185 -17.66 -24.96 -2.85
N VAL A 186 -16.76 -25.43 -3.73
CA VAL A 186 -16.79 -25.10 -5.16
C VAL A 186 -18.13 -25.47 -5.79
N HIS A 187 -18.66 -26.66 -5.45
CA HIS A 187 -19.99 -27.10 -5.88
C HIS A 187 -21.08 -26.13 -5.43
N HIS A 188 -21.13 -25.77 -4.14
CA HIS A 188 -22.15 -24.86 -3.61
C HIS A 188 -22.19 -23.50 -4.34
N LEU A 189 -21.03 -23.00 -4.79
CA LEU A 189 -20.94 -21.77 -5.59
C LEU A 189 -21.40 -21.94 -7.04
N LEU A 190 -20.89 -22.97 -7.72
CA LEU A 190 -20.98 -23.11 -9.18
C LEU A 190 -22.25 -23.85 -9.65
N LYS A 191 -22.93 -24.59 -8.77
CA LYS A 191 -24.10 -25.43 -9.13
C LYS A 191 -25.26 -24.70 -9.83
N ASP A 192 -25.36 -23.37 -9.70
CA ASP A 192 -26.40 -22.55 -10.34
C ASP A 192 -25.80 -21.57 -11.38
N ALA A 193 -24.58 -21.79 -11.88
CA ALA A 193 -23.88 -20.91 -12.82
C ALA A 193 -23.70 -21.56 -14.20
N GLU A 194 -24.34 -21.01 -15.24
CA GLU A 194 -24.19 -21.50 -16.63
C GLU A 194 -22.89 -20.98 -17.28
N VAL A 195 -21.75 -21.52 -16.85
CA VAL A 195 -20.44 -21.16 -17.40
C VAL A 195 -20.26 -21.73 -18.80
N LYS A 196 -19.78 -20.90 -19.72
CA LYS A 196 -19.42 -21.29 -21.10
C LYS A 196 -17.90 -21.17 -21.30
N PRO A 197 -17.21 -22.11 -21.99
CA PRO A 197 -15.76 -22.04 -22.18
C PRO A 197 -15.36 -20.83 -23.04
N ALA A 198 -14.72 -19.86 -22.40
CA ALA A 198 -14.10 -18.69 -23.01
C ALA A 198 -12.59 -18.91 -23.12
N LEU A 199 -11.97 -18.53 -24.24
CA LEU A 199 -10.50 -18.46 -24.32
C LEU A 199 -9.99 -17.37 -23.39
N ILE A 200 -9.15 -17.74 -22.41
CA ILE A 200 -8.55 -16.82 -21.43
C ILE A 200 -7.02 -16.91 -21.44
N HIS A 201 -6.33 -15.85 -20.99
CA HIS A 201 -4.86 -15.76 -21.03
C HIS A 201 -4.17 -16.61 -19.94
N GLY A 202 -4.87 -16.91 -18.84
CA GLY A 202 -4.45 -17.76 -17.73
C GLY A 202 -3.53 -17.09 -16.68
N ASP A 203 -3.04 -15.87 -16.96
CA ASP A 203 -2.07 -15.13 -16.14
C ASP A 203 -2.00 -13.63 -16.55
N LEU A 204 -3.15 -13.00 -16.85
CA LEU A 204 -3.21 -11.61 -17.26
C LEU A 204 -3.30 -10.67 -16.06
N TRP A 205 -2.20 -9.99 -15.77
CA TRP A 205 -2.13 -8.90 -14.81
C TRP A 205 -1.42 -7.69 -15.42
N SER A 206 -1.28 -6.61 -14.66
CA SER A 206 -0.81 -5.30 -15.10
C SER A 206 0.61 -5.26 -15.71
N GLY A 207 1.40 -6.33 -15.61
CA GLY A 207 2.71 -6.47 -16.25
C GLY A 207 2.75 -7.37 -17.50
N ASN A 208 1.72 -8.19 -17.75
CA ASN A 208 1.66 -9.13 -18.89
C ASN A 208 0.91 -8.54 -20.11
N TRP A 209 0.74 -7.22 -20.14
CA TRP A 209 0.30 -6.48 -21.32
C TRP A 209 0.97 -5.10 -21.41
N ALA A 210 1.05 -4.56 -22.62
CA ALA A 210 1.60 -3.24 -22.91
C ALA A 210 1.01 -2.67 -24.21
N ILE A 211 1.50 -1.51 -24.64
CA ILE A 211 1.13 -0.89 -25.92
C ILE A 211 2.22 -1.18 -26.95
N ASP A 212 1.86 -1.65 -28.15
CA ASP A 212 2.76 -1.61 -29.30
C ASP A 212 2.97 -0.16 -29.74
N SER A 213 4.19 0.34 -29.63
CA SER A 213 4.59 1.69 -30.05
C SER A 213 4.47 1.93 -31.56
N THR A 214 4.30 0.87 -32.37
CA THR A 214 4.16 0.94 -33.84
C THR A 214 2.71 1.17 -34.27
N THR A 215 1.79 0.33 -33.79
CA THR A 215 0.34 0.41 -34.11
C THR A 215 -0.46 1.24 -33.10
N ASN A 216 0.13 1.56 -31.94
CA ASN A 216 -0.52 2.18 -30.79
C ASN A 216 -1.65 1.33 -30.16
N GLU A 217 -1.76 0.05 -30.55
CA GLU A 217 -2.72 -0.92 -30.04
C GLU A 217 -2.20 -1.66 -28.78
N PRO A 218 -3.09 -2.14 -27.89
CA PRO A 218 -2.70 -3.01 -26.77
C PRO A 218 -2.36 -4.44 -27.24
N VAL A 219 -1.36 -5.03 -26.58
CA VAL A 219 -0.81 -6.38 -26.84
C VAL A 219 -0.55 -7.10 -25.50
N ILE A 220 -0.93 -8.37 -25.41
CA ILE A 220 -0.68 -9.28 -24.28
C ILE A 220 0.42 -10.31 -24.62
N PHE A 221 1.11 -10.82 -23.61
CA PHE A 221 2.28 -11.71 -23.77
C PHE A 221 2.56 -12.53 -22.50
N ASP A 222 3.36 -13.58 -22.63
CA ASP A 222 3.60 -14.61 -21.60
C ASP A 222 2.32 -15.39 -21.15
N PRO A 223 1.47 -15.88 -22.08
CA PRO A 223 0.21 -16.55 -21.74
C PRO A 223 0.37 -17.97 -21.18
N ALA A 224 -0.43 -18.30 -20.18
CA ALA A 224 -0.64 -19.64 -19.63
C ALA A 224 -1.96 -20.28 -20.12
N ALA A 225 -2.47 -19.83 -21.28
CA ALA A 225 -3.88 -19.88 -21.69
C ALA A 225 -4.61 -21.22 -21.55
N CYS A 226 -5.93 -21.12 -21.33
CA CYS A 226 -6.87 -22.24 -21.45
C CYS A 226 -8.25 -21.73 -21.90
N TYR A 227 -9.16 -22.67 -22.19
CA TYR A 227 -10.59 -22.40 -22.25
C TYR A 227 -11.19 -22.59 -20.85
N GLY A 228 -11.66 -21.50 -20.26
CA GLY A 228 -12.11 -21.41 -18.86
C GLY A 228 -13.27 -20.44 -18.68
N HIS A 229 -13.55 -20.04 -17.43
CA HIS A 229 -14.50 -18.97 -17.15
C HIS A 229 -13.82 -17.59 -17.30
N SER A 230 -14.39 -16.71 -18.11
CA SER A 230 -13.92 -15.33 -18.32
C SER A 230 -13.70 -14.52 -17.03
N GLU A 231 -14.51 -14.75 -16.00
CA GLU A 231 -14.40 -14.07 -14.70
C GLU A 231 -13.14 -14.49 -13.90
N MET A 232 -12.53 -15.64 -14.22
CA MET A 232 -11.22 -16.02 -13.65
C MET A 232 -10.14 -15.02 -14.06
N GLU A 233 -10.09 -14.66 -15.34
CA GLU A 233 -9.10 -13.70 -15.85
C GLU A 233 -9.34 -12.29 -15.28
N LEU A 234 -10.59 -11.84 -15.26
CA LEU A 234 -10.96 -10.54 -14.67
C LEU A 234 -10.66 -10.47 -13.16
N SER A 235 -10.72 -11.61 -12.46
CA SER A 235 -10.31 -11.74 -11.06
C SER A 235 -8.80 -11.61 -10.91
N ILE A 236 -7.99 -12.32 -11.71
CA ILE A 236 -6.52 -12.21 -11.72
C ILE A 236 -6.08 -10.77 -11.99
N MET A 237 -6.64 -10.13 -13.02
CA MET A 237 -6.40 -8.71 -13.33
C MET A 237 -6.69 -7.82 -12.10
N THR A 238 -7.80 -8.07 -11.41
CA THR A 238 -8.23 -7.27 -10.26
C THR A 238 -7.32 -7.43 -9.04
N MET A 239 -6.80 -8.64 -8.78
CA MET A 239 -5.84 -8.90 -7.70
C MET A 239 -4.54 -8.10 -7.85
N PHE A 240 -4.07 -7.92 -9.09
CA PHE A 240 -2.78 -7.30 -9.42
C PHE A 240 -2.89 -5.92 -10.10
N GLY A 241 -4.03 -5.25 -9.93
CA GLY A 241 -4.27 -3.89 -10.39
C GLY A 241 -5.64 -3.70 -11.04
N SER A 242 -6.64 -3.32 -10.24
CA SER A 242 -8.02 -3.13 -10.69
C SER A 242 -8.13 -2.24 -11.94
N PRO A 243 -8.70 -2.76 -13.05
CA PRO A 243 -8.95 -1.98 -14.27
C PRO A 243 -9.90 -0.79 -14.04
N SER A 244 -9.83 0.21 -14.92
CA SER A 244 -10.65 1.41 -14.82
C SER A 244 -12.15 1.13 -15.04
N TYR A 245 -13.01 2.01 -14.53
CA TYR A 245 -14.47 1.90 -14.77
C TYR A 245 -14.81 1.89 -16.28
N ASP A 246 -14.08 2.66 -17.08
CA ASP A 246 -14.26 2.69 -18.53
C ASP A 246 -13.85 1.36 -19.19
N PHE A 247 -12.81 0.68 -18.69
CA PHE A 247 -12.45 -0.67 -19.15
C PHE A 247 -13.60 -1.65 -18.92
N PHE A 248 -14.16 -1.71 -17.70
CA PHE A 248 -15.27 -2.63 -17.43
C PHE A 248 -16.53 -2.27 -18.23
N LYS A 249 -16.83 -0.98 -18.38
CA LYS A 249 -17.97 -0.52 -19.18
C LYS A 249 -17.83 -0.94 -20.65
N GLU A 250 -16.67 -0.75 -21.26
CA GLU A 250 -16.43 -1.18 -22.65
C GLU A 250 -16.42 -2.70 -22.77
N TYR A 251 -15.71 -3.43 -21.88
CA TYR A 251 -15.63 -4.89 -21.91
C TYR A 251 -17.03 -5.52 -21.92
N HIS A 252 -17.90 -5.10 -20.99
CA HIS A 252 -19.26 -5.64 -20.88
C HIS A 252 -20.24 -5.12 -21.95
N THR A 253 -19.83 -4.17 -22.79
CA THR A 253 -20.59 -3.81 -24.00
C THR A 253 -20.43 -4.86 -25.11
N HIS A 254 -19.30 -5.59 -25.13
CA HIS A 254 -19.02 -6.64 -26.13
C HIS A 254 -19.08 -8.06 -25.55
N HIS A 255 -18.87 -8.24 -24.24
CA HIS A 255 -19.01 -9.52 -23.52
C HIS A 255 -20.00 -9.38 -22.35
N PRO A 256 -21.31 -9.60 -22.60
CA PRO A 256 -22.35 -9.49 -21.58
C PRO A 256 -22.11 -10.45 -20.40
N ARG A 257 -22.49 -9.98 -19.21
CA ARG A 257 -22.29 -10.72 -17.96
C ARG A 257 -23.15 -11.98 -17.94
N GLN A 258 -22.57 -13.11 -17.54
CA GLN A 258 -23.33 -14.34 -17.29
C GLN A 258 -24.16 -14.14 -16.02
N GLU A 259 -25.46 -14.39 -16.13
CA GLU A 259 -26.41 -14.32 -15.02
C GLU A 259 -26.36 -15.61 -14.16
N PRO A 260 -26.78 -15.54 -12.87
CA PRO A 260 -27.44 -14.40 -12.22
C PRO A 260 -26.51 -13.52 -11.37
N PHE A 261 -27.11 -12.53 -10.72
CA PHE A 261 -26.52 -11.70 -9.66
C PHE A 261 -25.42 -10.72 -10.09
N PHE A 262 -25.15 -10.46 -11.38
CA PHE A 262 -24.23 -9.38 -11.70
C PHE A 262 -24.82 -8.01 -11.34
N GLU A 263 -26.07 -7.77 -11.72
CA GLU A 263 -26.74 -6.50 -11.40
C GLU A 263 -26.90 -6.33 -9.89
N GLU A 264 -27.22 -7.38 -9.12
CA GLU A 264 -27.20 -7.32 -7.66
C GLU A 264 -25.82 -7.02 -7.06
N ARG A 265 -24.72 -7.47 -7.70
CA ARG A 265 -23.33 -7.19 -7.29
C ARG A 265 -22.85 -5.78 -7.67
N GLN A 266 -23.45 -5.13 -8.67
CA GLN A 266 -22.99 -3.82 -9.18
C GLN A 266 -24.08 -2.74 -9.31
N ALA A 267 -25.27 -2.93 -8.73
CA ALA A 267 -26.36 -1.95 -8.71
C ALA A 267 -26.00 -0.64 -7.96
N LYS A 268 -25.27 0.23 -8.66
CA LYS A 268 -25.63 1.64 -8.70
C LYS A 268 -26.94 1.75 -9.47
N PRO A 269 -27.88 2.62 -9.09
CA PRO A 269 -29.14 2.80 -9.81
C PRO A 269 -28.87 3.27 -11.24
N THR A 270 -29.13 2.40 -12.22
CA THR A 270 -29.04 2.70 -13.65
C THR A 270 -30.37 3.25 -14.17
N ASN A 271 -30.69 4.47 -13.74
CA ASN A 271 -31.32 5.48 -14.59
C ASN A 271 -31.05 6.84 -13.96
N VAL A 272 -30.44 7.76 -14.72
CA VAL A 272 -30.08 9.10 -14.22
C VAL A 272 -31.28 10.07 -14.28
N GLU A 273 -32.40 9.62 -14.87
CA GLU A 273 -33.65 10.38 -14.98
C GLU A 273 -34.82 9.71 -14.22
N ASP A 274 -34.82 8.37 -14.03
CA ASP A 274 -35.67 7.70 -13.01
C ASP A 274 -35.03 7.68 -11.61
N LEU A 275 -33.78 8.16 -11.48
CA LEU A 275 -33.41 8.96 -10.32
C LEU A 275 -34.21 10.27 -10.37
N ASN A 276 -35.53 10.14 -10.16
CA ASN A 276 -36.37 11.23 -9.70
C ASN A 276 -35.66 11.90 -8.52
N PRO A 277 -35.81 13.22 -8.36
CA PRO A 277 -35.04 13.97 -7.39
C PRO A 277 -35.28 13.44 -5.97
N VAL A 278 -34.42 13.89 -5.04
CA VAL A 278 -34.73 13.92 -3.60
C VAL A 278 -36.21 14.18 -3.43
N ASP A 279 -36.88 13.26 -2.73
CA ASP A 279 -38.33 13.23 -2.57
C ASP A 279 -38.84 14.65 -2.34
N LYS A 280 -39.68 15.18 -3.24
CA LYS A 280 -40.11 16.59 -3.15
C LYS A 280 -41.01 16.86 -1.93
N ASN A 281 -41.29 15.82 -1.14
CA ASN A 281 -41.90 15.87 0.19
C ASN A 281 -40.89 15.92 1.35
N TYR A 282 -39.58 15.89 1.11
CA TYR A 282 -38.56 16.25 2.11
C TYR A 282 -38.50 17.78 2.29
N THR A 283 -39.62 18.35 2.75
CA THR A 283 -39.80 19.75 3.15
C THR A 283 -39.12 20.01 4.50
N GLY A 284 -37.84 19.67 4.59
CA GLY A 284 -37.05 19.59 5.82
C GLY A 284 -35.54 19.68 5.60
N THR A 285 -35.08 20.14 4.43
CA THR A 285 -33.72 20.69 4.32
C THR A 285 -33.76 22.15 4.73
N GLU A 286 -33.56 22.43 6.02
CA GLU A 286 -33.10 23.76 6.42
C GLU A 286 -31.70 23.96 5.84
N ILE A 287 -31.64 24.70 4.73
CA ILE A 287 -30.39 25.34 4.30
C ILE A 287 -30.13 26.43 5.34
N VAL A 288 -29.43 26.05 6.42
CA VAL A 288 -28.96 26.99 7.44
C VAL A 288 -28.11 28.04 6.74
N ASP A 289 -28.57 29.29 6.77
CA ASP A 289 -27.96 30.39 6.05
C ASP A 289 -26.50 30.60 6.52
N SER A 290 -25.71 31.17 5.62
CA SER A 290 -24.29 31.58 5.68
C SER A 290 -23.88 32.49 6.86
N SER A 291 -24.77 32.69 7.82
CA SER A 291 -24.53 33.24 9.15
C SER A 291 -23.39 32.52 9.90
N GLU A 292 -22.69 33.25 10.78
CA GLU A 292 -21.76 32.65 11.73
C GLU A 292 -22.48 31.62 12.62
N TYR A 293 -21.89 30.43 12.76
CA TYR A 293 -22.44 29.37 13.62
C TYR A 293 -22.47 29.87 15.08
N VAL A 294 -23.68 30.11 15.59
CA VAL A 294 -23.93 30.47 16.99
C VAL A 294 -23.78 29.22 17.87
N PRO A 295 -22.86 29.19 18.85
CA PRO A 295 -22.61 27.99 19.64
C PRO A 295 -23.81 27.57 20.53
N VAL A 296 -24.49 26.50 20.13
CA VAL A 296 -25.59 25.88 20.89
C VAL A 296 -25.06 25.23 22.18
N ARG A 297 -25.82 25.28 23.28
CA ARG A 297 -25.38 24.74 24.58
C ARG A 297 -25.55 23.23 24.68
N PHE A 298 -24.64 22.53 25.38
CA PHE A 298 -24.78 21.09 25.64
C PHE A 298 -26.00 20.74 26.52
N ASP A 299 -26.46 21.68 27.36
CA ASP A 299 -27.62 21.47 28.23
C ASP A 299 -28.98 21.64 27.53
N SER A 300 -29.02 22.10 26.26
CA SER A 300 -30.26 22.10 25.47
C SER A 300 -30.64 20.73 24.91
N ILE A 301 -29.72 19.75 24.89
CA ILE A 301 -30.02 18.39 24.41
C ILE A 301 -30.63 17.58 25.56
N THR A 302 -31.96 17.46 25.53
CA THR A 302 -32.74 16.67 26.48
C THR A 302 -32.67 15.15 26.23
N ALA A 303 -32.09 14.72 25.10
CA ALA A 303 -32.04 13.33 24.64
C ALA A 303 -30.76 12.57 25.05
N ILE A 304 -29.85 13.19 25.80
CA ILE A 304 -28.64 12.56 26.36
C ILE A 304 -28.80 12.34 27.87
N SER A 305 -28.21 11.27 28.40
CA SER A 305 -28.34 10.89 29.81
C SER A 305 -27.80 11.96 30.78
N PRO A 306 -28.36 12.05 32.01
CA PRO A 306 -27.81 12.88 33.08
C PRO A 306 -26.35 12.54 33.43
N LEU A 307 -25.90 11.31 33.18
CA LEU A 307 -24.52 10.88 33.37
C LEU A 307 -23.58 11.56 32.37
N THR A 308 -23.98 11.59 31.08
CA THR A 308 -23.27 12.31 30.01
C THR A 308 -23.27 13.82 30.23
N GLN A 309 -24.42 14.42 30.58
CA GLN A 309 -24.47 15.85 30.92
C GLN A 309 -23.54 16.21 32.09
N LYS A 310 -23.50 15.36 33.13
CA LYS A 310 -22.58 15.52 34.27
C LYS A 310 -21.11 15.40 33.85
N ALA A 311 -20.77 14.42 33.01
CA ALA A 311 -19.41 14.25 32.49
C ALA A 311 -18.95 15.49 31.71
N LEU A 312 -19.77 15.99 30.78
CA LEU A 312 -19.49 17.20 30.01
C LEU A 312 -19.22 18.42 30.92
N LYS A 313 -20.07 18.62 31.94
CA LYS A 313 -19.93 19.75 32.87
C LYS A 313 -18.72 19.62 33.81
N GLN A 314 -18.39 18.43 34.29
CA GLN A 314 -17.38 18.25 35.37
C GLN A 314 -16.00 17.82 34.87
N GLU A 315 -15.90 17.02 33.80
CA GLU A 315 -14.63 16.48 33.29
C GLU A 315 -14.13 17.19 32.03
N PHE A 316 -15.01 17.90 31.30
CA PHE A 316 -14.66 18.67 30.11
C PHE A 316 -14.79 20.19 30.31
N GLY A 317 -15.75 20.65 31.10
CA GLY A 317 -16.00 22.08 31.33
C GLY A 317 -16.57 22.79 30.10
N TYR A 318 -17.19 22.06 29.17
CA TYR A 318 -17.76 22.62 27.95
C TYR A 318 -19.23 23.03 28.18
N GLU A 319 -19.54 24.31 27.99
CA GLU A 319 -20.93 24.79 27.99
C GLU A 319 -21.58 24.71 26.61
N THR A 320 -20.81 24.90 25.53
CA THR A 320 -21.30 25.00 24.14
C THR A 320 -20.64 24.00 23.20
N MET A 321 -21.42 23.55 22.23
CA MET A 321 -21.05 22.62 21.17
C MET A 321 -20.36 23.32 19.99
N SER A 322 -19.43 22.62 19.34
CA SER A 322 -18.96 22.99 18.01
C SER A 322 -19.97 22.61 16.91
N LYS A 323 -19.86 23.21 15.72
CA LYS A 323 -20.73 22.92 14.55
C LYS A 323 -20.90 21.43 14.23
N VAL A 324 -19.87 20.59 14.43
CA VAL A 324 -19.96 19.13 14.22
C VAL A 324 -20.52 18.37 15.41
N GLN A 325 -20.37 18.89 16.62
CA GLN A 325 -21.04 18.33 17.79
C GLN A 325 -22.53 18.62 17.68
N ASP A 326 -22.93 19.86 17.43
CA ASP A 326 -24.33 20.25 17.26
C ASP A 326 -25.02 19.51 16.10
N ALA A 327 -24.44 19.53 14.89
CA ALA A 327 -25.02 18.87 13.71
C ALA A 327 -25.18 17.34 13.82
N VAL A 328 -24.49 16.68 14.76
CA VAL A 328 -24.64 15.25 15.07
C VAL A 328 -25.55 15.04 16.27
N LEU A 329 -25.32 15.78 17.37
CA LEU A 329 -25.98 15.53 18.65
C LEU A 329 -27.40 16.09 18.72
N SER A 330 -27.74 17.11 17.93
CA SER A 330 -29.12 17.56 17.71
C SER A 330 -30.05 16.46 17.15
N GLN A 331 -29.48 15.44 16.50
CA GLN A 331 -30.21 14.26 15.98
C GLN A 331 -30.42 13.17 17.05
N SER A 332 -30.06 13.42 18.31
CA SER A 332 -30.23 12.45 19.41
C SER A 332 -31.71 12.25 19.77
N PRO A 333 -32.18 11.00 19.98
CA PRO A 333 -31.45 9.74 19.91
C PRO A 333 -31.22 9.27 18.47
N ILE A 334 -29.94 9.14 18.08
CA ILE A 334 -29.56 8.84 16.69
C ILE A 334 -29.93 7.40 16.34
N ARG A 335 -30.82 7.22 15.35
CA ARG A 335 -31.27 5.90 14.88
C ARG A 335 -30.70 5.63 13.49
N GLY A 336 -29.79 4.66 13.41
CA GLY A 336 -29.12 4.28 12.15
C GLY A 336 -27.69 4.82 12.03
N ASP A 337 -27.07 4.55 10.90
CA ASP A 337 -25.64 4.79 10.66
C ASP A 337 -25.36 6.25 10.26
N LEU A 338 -24.14 6.72 10.50
CA LEU A 338 -23.70 8.08 10.14
C LEU A 338 -22.48 8.07 9.23
N PHE A 339 -22.46 8.98 8.25
CA PHE A 339 -21.26 9.40 7.52
C PHE A 339 -21.08 10.91 7.70
N VAL A 340 -20.05 11.31 8.46
CA VAL A 340 -19.79 12.71 8.83
C VAL A 340 -18.53 13.24 8.14
N LYS A 341 -18.67 14.27 7.30
CA LYS A 341 -17.58 15.10 6.78
C LYS A 341 -17.37 16.30 7.71
N ALA A 342 -16.18 16.36 8.31
CA ALA A 342 -15.81 17.42 9.27
C ALA A 342 -14.30 17.69 9.31
N LYS A 343 -13.91 18.97 9.37
CA LYS A 343 -12.49 19.38 9.47
C LYS A 343 -11.80 18.80 10.71
N THR A 344 -10.50 18.53 10.63
CA THR A 344 -9.72 18.04 11.78
C THR A 344 -9.67 19.08 12.91
N GLY A 345 -9.76 18.65 14.17
CA GLY A 345 -9.66 19.54 15.34
C GLY A 345 -10.96 20.25 15.74
N THR A 346 -12.09 19.97 15.08
CA THR A 346 -13.41 20.57 15.37
C THR A 346 -14.16 19.91 16.53
N GLY A 347 -13.53 19.03 17.32
CA GLY A 347 -14.18 18.33 18.43
C GLY A 347 -14.96 17.06 18.05
N LYS A 348 -14.72 16.50 16.86
CA LYS A 348 -15.31 15.25 16.32
C LYS A 348 -15.41 14.11 17.33
N THR A 349 -14.41 13.97 18.21
CA THR A 349 -14.32 12.88 19.20
C THR A 349 -15.53 12.82 20.13
N LEU A 350 -16.04 13.95 20.64
CA LEU A 350 -17.27 13.92 21.44
C LEU A 350 -18.52 13.70 20.59
N ALA A 351 -18.54 14.19 19.35
CA ALA A 351 -19.65 14.00 18.42
C ALA A 351 -19.93 12.52 18.12
N PHE A 352 -18.90 11.64 18.15
CA PHE A 352 -19.11 10.19 18.04
C PHE A 352 -19.16 9.44 19.38
N LEU A 353 -18.41 9.86 20.41
CA LEU A 353 -18.40 9.15 21.69
C LEU A 353 -19.73 9.28 22.45
N ILE A 354 -20.35 10.46 22.46
CA ILE A 354 -21.62 10.70 23.15
C ILE A 354 -22.74 9.78 22.63
N PRO A 355 -23.11 9.77 21.32
CA PRO A 355 -24.20 8.91 20.86
C PRO A 355 -23.87 7.43 21.00
N ALA A 356 -22.60 7.02 20.85
CA ALA A 356 -22.20 5.64 21.10
C ALA A 356 -22.41 5.22 22.58
N PHE A 357 -22.13 6.13 23.53
CA PHE A 357 -22.36 5.90 24.95
C PHE A 357 -23.85 5.84 25.28
N GLU A 358 -24.69 6.70 24.69
CA GLU A 358 -26.15 6.65 24.88
C GLU A 358 -26.75 5.37 24.28
N THR A 359 -26.34 4.97 23.07
CA THR A 359 -26.70 3.68 22.46
C THR A 359 -26.27 2.51 23.34
N ALA A 360 -25.08 2.56 23.96
CA ALA A 360 -24.63 1.53 24.89
C ALA A 360 -25.43 1.51 26.20
N LEU A 361 -25.83 2.67 26.75
CA LEU A 361 -26.64 2.75 27.97
C LEU A 361 -28.03 2.14 27.76
N GLN A 362 -28.65 2.37 26.60
CA GLN A 362 -29.96 1.79 26.24
C GLN A 362 -29.94 0.26 26.13
N HIS A 363 -28.77 -0.35 25.96
CA HIS A 363 -28.59 -1.80 25.83
C HIS A 363 -27.91 -2.45 27.05
N LEU A 364 -27.74 -1.72 28.16
CA LEU A 364 -27.11 -2.24 29.37
C LEU A 364 -28.12 -2.99 30.25
N ASP A 365 -28.10 -4.32 30.20
CA ASP A 365 -28.76 -5.17 31.19
C ASP A 365 -27.83 -5.37 32.42
N PRO A 366 -28.24 -4.96 33.64
CA PRO A 366 -27.46 -5.20 34.86
C PRO A 366 -27.24 -6.68 35.20
N ASN A 367 -28.01 -7.59 34.60
CA ASN A 367 -27.89 -9.04 34.78
C ASN A 367 -26.96 -9.70 33.76
N ASP A 368 -26.52 -8.98 32.72
CA ASP A 368 -25.65 -9.53 31.68
C ASP A 368 -24.26 -9.85 32.25
N ARG A 369 -23.96 -11.15 32.32
CA ARG A 369 -22.68 -11.69 32.79
C ARG A 369 -21.65 -11.83 31.67
N THR A 370 -22.03 -11.59 30.42
CA THR A 370 -21.09 -11.61 29.29
C THR A 370 -20.12 -10.43 29.39
N ARG A 371 -18.91 -10.62 28.89
CA ARG A 371 -17.84 -9.59 28.87
C ARG A 371 -17.71 -8.99 27.48
N HIS A 372 -18.83 -8.78 26.81
CA HIS A 372 -18.88 -8.23 25.46
C HIS A 372 -18.57 -6.73 25.47
N VAL A 373 -17.84 -6.29 24.45
CA VAL A 373 -17.50 -4.89 24.24
C VAL A 373 -18.60 -4.26 23.38
N SER A 374 -19.25 -3.23 23.89
CA SER A 374 -20.38 -2.56 23.24
C SER A 374 -19.95 -1.55 22.17
N ILE A 375 -18.82 -0.87 22.38
CA ILE A 375 -18.32 0.21 21.51
C ILE A 375 -16.90 -0.12 21.02
N PHE A 376 -16.70 -0.14 19.70
CA PHE A 376 -15.36 -0.19 19.10
C PHE A 376 -15.04 1.09 18.34
N VAL A 377 -13.88 1.69 18.62
CA VAL A 377 -13.36 2.83 17.86
C VAL A 377 -12.06 2.43 17.17
N ILE A 378 -12.08 2.46 15.84
CA ILE A 378 -10.92 2.21 14.99
C ILE A 378 -10.26 3.55 14.64
N SER A 379 -8.98 3.67 14.97
CA SER A 379 -8.15 4.84 14.66
C SER A 379 -6.89 4.43 13.88
N PRO A 380 -6.44 5.23 12.89
CA PRO A 380 -5.27 4.92 12.06
C PRO A 380 -3.94 4.93 12.82
N THR A 381 -3.81 5.70 13.89
CA THR A 381 -2.58 5.76 14.68
C THR A 381 -2.81 5.32 16.12
N ARG A 382 -1.73 4.85 16.75
CA ARG A 382 -1.72 4.43 18.16
C ARG A 382 -1.88 5.62 19.08
N GLU A 383 -1.35 6.77 18.67
CA GLU A 383 -1.38 8.04 19.40
C GLU A 383 -2.81 8.62 19.41
N LEU A 384 -3.48 8.65 18.25
CA LEU A 384 -4.88 9.04 18.16
C LEU A 384 -5.78 8.05 18.91
N ALA A 385 -5.49 6.74 18.84
CA ALA A 385 -6.20 5.73 19.63
C ALA A 385 -6.02 5.95 21.15
N GLN A 386 -4.81 6.28 21.61
CA GLN A 386 -4.55 6.64 23.01
C GLN A 386 -5.26 7.95 23.41
N GLN A 387 -5.30 8.96 22.52
CA GLN A 387 -5.99 10.23 22.76
C GLN A 387 -7.51 10.04 22.86
N ILE A 388 -8.14 9.32 21.92
CA ILE A 388 -9.57 8.98 21.97
C ILE A 388 -9.90 8.17 23.24
N ALA A 389 -9.03 7.24 23.64
CA ALA A 389 -9.22 6.47 24.88
C ALA A 389 -9.07 7.31 26.16
N GLN A 390 -8.33 8.42 26.14
CA GLN A 390 -8.30 9.38 27.24
C GLN A 390 -9.61 10.17 27.31
N GLU A 391 -10.13 10.65 26.18
CA GLU A 391 -11.42 11.35 26.13
C GLU A 391 -12.59 10.42 26.50
N ALA A 392 -12.57 9.16 26.05
CA ALA A 392 -13.56 8.16 26.43
C ALA A 392 -13.54 7.83 27.94
N LYS A 393 -12.37 7.89 28.60
CA LYS A 393 -12.24 7.72 30.07
C LYS A 393 -12.71 8.93 30.87
N ARG A 394 -12.57 10.13 30.33
CA ARG A 394 -13.18 11.35 30.89
C ARG A 394 -14.71 11.30 30.75
N LEU A 395 -15.21 10.84 29.60
CA LEU A 395 -16.63 10.66 29.37
C LEU A 395 -17.22 9.56 30.27
N SER A 396 -16.56 8.41 30.41
CA SER A 396 -17.07 7.27 31.21
C SER A 396 -16.99 7.45 32.72
N ARG A 397 -16.50 8.59 33.20
CA ARG A 397 -16.26 8.85 34.62
C ARG A 397 -17.49 8.71 35.53
N PHE A 398 -18.69 8.87 34.97
CA PHE A 398 -19.97 8.71 35.67
C PHE A 398 -20.83 7.56 35.12
N HIS A 399 -20.30 6.75 34.20
CA HIS A 399 -20.99 5.65 33.53
C HIS A 399 -20.46 4.31 34.03
N PRO A 400 -21.23 3.21 33.91
CA PRO A 400 -20.75 1.86 34.26
C PRO A 400 -19.79 1.27 33.19
N PHE A 401 -19.02 2.11 32.48
CA PHE A 401 -18.26 1.75 31.29
C PHE A 401 -16.75 1.78 31.50
N GLU A 402 -16.10 0.64 31.24
CA GLU A 402 -14.64 0.53 31.26
C GLU A 402 -14.03 0.62 29.86
N VAL A 403 -12.85 1.24 29.75
CA VAL A 403 -12.24 1.64 28.47
C VAL A 403 -10.83 1.06 28.31
N HIS A 404 -10.61 0.30 27.24
CA HIS A 404 -9.34 -0.39 26.95
C HIS A 404 -8.74 -0.02 25.59
N THR A 405 -7.43 -0.20 25.45
CA THR A 405 -6.69 0.16 24.23
C THR A 405 -6.00 -1.05 23.60
N LEU A 406 -6.31 -1.34 22.34
CA LEU A 406 -5.74 -2.43 21.55
C LEU A 406 -4.89 -1.89 20.40
N VAL A 407 -3.67 -1.47 20.74
CA VAL A 407 -2.72 -0.81 19.83
C VAL A 407 -1.48 -1.66 19.58
N GLY A 408 -0.94 -1.60 18.37
CA GLY A 408 0.30 -2.32 18.02
C GLY A 408 1.52 -1.88 18.84
N GLY A 409 2.58 -2.69 18.85
CA GLY A 409 3.85 -2.37 19.53
C GLY A 409 3.89 -2.69 21.04
N GLU A 410 2.76 -3.09 21.63
CA GLU A 410 2.70 -3.67 22.97
C GLU A 410 2.51 -5.20 22.91
N PRO A 411 2.92 -5.98 23.93
CA PRO A 411 2.73 -7.44 23.96
C PRO A 411 1.25 -7.84 23.96
N LYS A 412 0.83 -8.69 23.01
CA LYS A 412 -0.58 -9.13 22.86
C LYS A 412 -1.16 -9.67 24.17
N GLY A 413 -0.44 -10.57 24.84
CA GLY A 413 -0.89 -11.21 26.08
C GLY A 413 -1.17 -10.23 27.22
N ARG A 414 -0.47 -9.08 27.30
CA ARG A 414 -0.77 -8.04 28.31
C ARG A 414 -2.09 -7.33 27.99
N GLN A 415 -2.30 -6.97 26.72
CA GLN A 415 -3.55 -6.35 26.27
C GLN A 415 -4.73 -7.31 26.45
N MET A 416 -4.57 -8.59 26.11
CA MET A 416 -5.62 -9.59 26.29
C MET A 416 -5.90 -9.88 27.77
N HIS A 417 -4.88 -10.03 28.61
CA HIS A 417 -5.08 -10.22 30.06
C HIS A 417 -5.86 -9.05 30.68
N GLY A 418 -5.54 -7.81 30.32
CA GLY A 418 -6.31 -6.63 30.76
C GLY A 418 -7.79 -6.66 30.32
N LEU A 419 -8.06 -7.13 29.10
CA LEU A 419 -9.41 -7.22 28.54
C LEU A 419 -10.23 -8.43 29.05
N MET A 420 -9.56 -9.48 29.54
CA MET A 420 -10.21 -10.68 30.08
C MET A 420 -10.44 -10.62 31.59
N GLN A 421 -9.58 -9.95 32.36
CA GLN A 421 -9.68 -9.86 33.82
C GLN A 421 -10.78 -8.91 34.32
N ARG A 422 -11.34 -8.08 33.44
CA ARG A 422 -12.35 -7.06 33.79
C ARG A 422 -13.47 -7.04 32.77
N ARG A 423 -14.62 -6.46 33.14
CA ARG A 423 -15.63 -6.01 32.16
C ARG A 423 -15.04 -4.80 31.43
N VAL A 424 -15.24 -4.71 30.12
CA VAL A 424 -14.80 -3.60 29.26
C VAL A 424 -15.88 -3.36 28.23
N ASP A 425 -16.32 -2.11 28.11
CA ASP A 425 -17.43 -1.70 27.27
C ASP A 425 -16.94 -1.00 26.00
N VAL A 426 -15.78 -0.35 26.09
CA VAL A 426 -15.21 0.49 25.02
C VAL A 426 -13.80 0.00 24.69
N VAL A 427 -13.59 -0.40 23.43
CA VAL A 427 -12.26 -0.70 22.88
C VAL A 427 -11.89 0.37 21.86
N VAL A 428 -10.72 0.98 22.06
CA VAL A 428 -10.10 1.87 21.06
C VAL A 428 -8.84 1.22 20.52
N GLY A 429 -8.73 1.06 19.19
CA GLY A 429 -7.66 0.25 18.61
C GLY A 429 -7.20 0.67 17.21
N THR A 430 -6.05 0.14 16.82
CA THR A 430 -5.48 0.29 15.46
C THR A 430 -5.80 -0.93 14.60
N PRO A 431 -6.20 -0.79 13.32
CA PRO A 431 -6.72 -1.88 12.48
C PRO A 431 -5.93 -3.18 12.59
N GLY A 432 -4.65 -3.18 12.19
CA GLY A 432 -3.83 -4.40 12.19
C GLY A 432 -3.60 -5.06 13.56
N ARG A 433 -3.84 -4.40 14.70
CA ARG A 433 -3.85 -5.07 16.03
C ARG A 433 -5.21 -5.70 16.33
N LEU A 434 -6.31 -5.07 15.91
CA LEU A 434 -7.64 -5.67 16.02
C LEU A 434 -7.76 -6.90 15.09
N THR A 435 -7.25 -6.82 13.85
CA THR A 435 -7.20 -7.93 12.90
C THR A 435 -6.37 -9.09 13.45
N ASP A 436 -5.17 -8.80 13.95
CA ASP A 436 -4.24 -9.76 14.57
C ASP A 436 -4.85 -10.49 15.77
N LEU A 437 -5.54 -9.78 16.66
CA LEU A 437 -6.24 -10.40 17.80
C LEU A 437 -7.45 -11.24 17.36
N LEU A 438 -8.25 -10.76 16.41
CA LEU A 438 -9.38 -11.54 15.88
C LEU A 438 -8.95 -12.81 15.15
N GLN A 439 -7.84 -12.73 14.40
CA GLN A 439 -7.28 -13.91 13.73
C GLN A 439 -6.71 -14.91 14.74
N SER A 440 -5.97 -14.44 15.76
CA SER A 440 -5.21 -15.33 16.66
C SER A 440 -5.85 -15.69 18.01
N MET A 441 -6.96 -15.06 18.43
CA MET A 441 -7.55 -15.26 19.77
C MET A 441 -9.08 -15.42 19.72
N PRO A 442 -9.62 -16.65 19.86
CA PRO A 442 -11.07 -16.91 19.84
C PRO A 442 -11.86 -16.12 20.89
N ASP A 443 -11.33 -15.99 22.11
CA ASP A 443 -11.99 -15.24 23.20
C ASP A 443 -12.27 -13.78 22.82
N PHE A 444 -11.39 -13.16 22.01
CA PHE A 444 -11.60 -11.80 21.53
C PHE A 444 -12.73 -11.72 20.49
N ARG A 445 -12.90 -12.74 19.64
CA ARG A 445 -14.07 -12.84 18.74
C ARG A 445 -15.37 -12.87 19.53
N ASN A 446 -15.40 -13.66 20.60
CA ASN A 446 -16.56 -13.76 21.49
C ASN A 446 -16.87 -12.39 22.12
N GLN A 447 -15.86 -11.66 22.59
CA GLN A 447 -16.05 -10.29 23.11
C GLN A 447 -16.57 -9.28 22.08
N CYS A 448 -16.25 -9.43 20.80
CA CYS A 448 -16.76 -8.57 19.73
C CYS A 448 -18.23 -8.85 19.36
N SER A 449 -18.79 -10.00 19.76
CA SER A 449 -20.12 -10.45 19.30
C SER A 449 -21.28 -9.55 19.75
N GLY A 450 -21.18 -8.95 20.94
CA GLY A 450 -22.19 -8.07 21.51
C GLY A 450 -22.10 -6.59 21.10
N MET A 451 -21.19 -6.21 20.19
CA MET A 451 -20.98 -4.81 19.79
C MET A 451 -22.27 -4.15 19.30
N LYS A 452 -22.57 -2.98 19.86
CA LYS A 452 -23.69 -2.11 19.46
C LYS A 452 -23.25 -0.95 18.59
N THR A 453 -22.06 -0.38 18.80
CA THR A 453 -21.57 0.76 18.01
C THR A 453 -20.14 0.54 17.50
N LEU A 454 -19.95 0.75 16.20
CA LEU A 454 -18.64 0.82 15.54
C LEU A 454 -18.35 2.25 15.09
N ILE A 455 -17.16 2.76 15.35
CA ILE A 455 -16.68 4.06 14.87
C ILE A 455 -15.41 3.87 14.03
N LEU A 456 -15.39 4.48 12.85
CA LEU A 456 -14.22 4.65 11.99
C LEU A 456 -13.81 6.13 12.02
N ASP A 457 -12.75 6.48 12.75
CA ASP A 457 -12.23 7.87 12.79
C ASP A 457 -11.07 8.07 11.82
N GLU A 458 -10.97 9.28 11.26
CA GLU A 458 -10.05 9.69 10.17
C GLU A 458 -9.99 8.63 9.04
N ALA A 459 -11.15 8.29 8.46
CA ALA A 459 -11.28 7.22 7.47
C ALA A 459 -10.48 7.41 6.17
N ASP A 460 -10.17 8.65 5.81
CA ASP A 460 -9.18 9.01 4.77
C ASP A 460 -7.77 8.54 5.16
N GLN A 461 -7.33 8.86 6.38
CA GLN A 461 -6.02 8.44 6.86
C GLN A 461 -5.91 6.92 6.97
N LEU A 462 -6.98 6.24 7.43
CA LEU A 462 -7.02 4.78 7.47
C LEU A 462 -6.71 4.15 6.10
N LEU A 463 -7.26 4.73 5.04
CA LEU A 463 -7.03 4.31 3.66
C LEU A 463 -5.64 4.67 3.14
N GLU A 464 -5.16 5.90 3.38
CA GLU A 464 -3.82 6.33 2.96
C GLU A 464 -2.69 5.58 3.67
N MET A 465 -2.94 5.05 4.87
CA MET A 465 -2.02 4.14 5.58
C MET A 465 -2.11 2.68 5.12
N GLY A 466 -2.95 2.37 4.12
CA GLY A 466 -3.09 1.03 3.54
C GLY A 466 -4.00 0.07 4.32
N PHE A 467 -4.63 0.50 5.41
CA PHE A 467 -5.46 -0.37 6.27
C PHE A 467 -6.81 -0.78 5.66
N ARG A 468 -7.04 -0.53 4.36
CA ARG A 468 -8.30 -0.93 3.70
C ARG A 468 -8.58 -2.43 3.88
N GLN A 469 -7.57 -3.27 3.67
CA GLN A 469 -7.74 -4.73 3.81
C GLN A 469 -7.97 -5.15 5.26
N ASP A 470 -7.36 -4.47 6.23
CA ASP A 470 -7.65 -4.67 7.65
C ASP A 470 -9.11 -4.34 7.97
N ILE A 471 -9.62 -3.18 7.55
CA ILE A 471 -11.03 -2.79 7.80
C ILE A 471 -11.97 -3.81 7.15
N GLU A 472 -11.73 -4.21 5.90
CA GLU A 472 -12.49 -5.26 5.22
C GLU A 472 -12.45 -6.59 6.00
N ASN A 473 -11.32 -6.95 6.62
CA ASN A 473 -11.21 -8.13 7.48
C ASN A 473 -11.97 -7.97 8.80
N LEU A 474 -11.90 -6.80 9.45
CA LEU A 474 -12.65 -6.51 10.67
C LEU A 474 -14.16 -6.62 10.44
N MET A 475 -14.65 -6.11 9.30
CA MET A 475 -16.08 -6.18 8.96
C MET A 475 -16.59 -7.61 8.71
N ARG A 476 -15.71 -8.60 8.50
CA ARG A 476 -16.07 -10.03 8.40
C ARG A 476 -16.29 -10.69 9.76
N TYR A 477 -15.61 -10.22 10.81
CA TYR A 477 -15.73 -10.75 12.17
C TYR A 477 -16.74 -10.00 13.04
N PHE A 478 -17.00 -8.73 12.73
CA PHE A 478 -17.90 -7.89 13.51
C PHE A 478 -19.38 -8.16 13.20
N PRO A 479 -20.29 -8.13 14.20
CA PRO A 479 -21.72 -8.31 14.00
C PRO A 479 -22.28 -7.29 13.00
N ARG A 480 -23.22 -7.75 12.16
CA ARG A 480 -23.92 -6.88 11.19
C ARG A 480 -24.98 -6.01 11.84
N ASP A 481 -25.66 -6.50 12.88
CA ASP A 481 -26.62 -5.70 13.63
C ASP A 481 -25.94 -4.83 14.68
N ARG A 482 -25.36 -3.74 14.19
CA ARG A 482 -24.72 -2.66 14.93
C ARG A 482 -25.09 -1.32 14.31
N GLN A 483 -24.90 -0.23 15.05
CA GLN A 483 -24.79 1.12 14.52
C GLN A 483 -23.35 1.38 14.07
N THR A 484 -23.13 2.04 12.93
CA THR A 484 -21.80 2.41 12.44
C THR A 484 -21.69 3.91 12.14
N PHE A 485 -20.63 4.54 12.66
CA PHE A 485 -20.31 5.94 12.44
C PHE A 485 -18.96 6.06 11.71
N LEU A 486 -18.95 6.70 10.53
CA LEU A 486 -17.74 6.95 9.74
C LEU A 486 -17.45 8.45 9.70
N PHE A 487 -16.31 8.85 10.27
CA PHE A 487 -15.85 10.24 10.31
C PHE A 487 -14.62 10.44 9.41
N SER A 488 -14.62 11.51 8.62
CA SER A 488 -13.53 11.84 7.70
C SER A 488 -13.43 13.34 7.43
N ALA A 489 -12.24 13.81 7.01
CA ALA A 489 -12.08 15.17 6.51
C ALA A 489 -12.46 15.30 5.02
N THR A 490 -12.48 14.19 4.26
CA THR A 490 -12.66 14.17 2.80
C THR A 490 -13.66 13.09 2.35
N ILE A 491 -14.06 13.13 1.07
CA ILE A 491 -14.94 12.11 0.46
C ILE A 491 -14.35 11.68 -0.89
N SER A 492 -13.20 11.03 -0.83
CA SER A 492 -12.57 10.38 -1.99
C SER A 492 -13.38 9.16 -2.46
N PRO A 493 -13.15 8.66 -3.69
CA PRO A 493 -13.79 7.43 -4.17
C PRO A 493 -13.52 6.21 -3.28
N GLU A 494 -12.34 6.11 -2.64
CA GLU A 494 -12.04 5.00 -1.73
C GLU A 494 -12.79 5.11 -0.39
N ILE A 495 -13.03 6.32 0.12
CA ILE A 495 -13.85 6.52 1.33
C ILE A 495 -15.30 6.13 1.06
N ARG A 496 -15.82 6.44 -0.15
CA ARG A 496 -17.14 5.95 -0.59
C ARG A 496 -17.20 4.42 -0.69
N LYS A 497 -16.10 3.74 -1.06
CA LYS A 497 -16.01 2.27 -1.01
C LYS A 497 -16.09 1.76 0.44
N VAL A 498 -15.34 2.34 1.38
CA VAL A 498 -15.43 1.97 2.81
C VAL A 498 -16.83 2.17 3.34
N ALA A 499 -17.45 3.34 3.09
CA ALA A 499 -18.83 3.60 3.47
C ALA A 499 -19.79 2.51 2.94
N SER A 500 -19.64 2.08 1.68
CA SER A 500 -20.52 1.10 1.04
C SER A 500 -20.46 -0.33 1.61
N PHE A 501 -19.44 -0.69 2.41
CA PHE A 501 -19.37 -1.99 3.09
C PHE A 501 -19.34 -1.91 4.62
N ALA A 502 -19.02 -0.75 5.19
CA ALA A 502 -19.01 -0.53 6.64
C ALA A 502 -20.36 -0.04 7.18
N LEU A 503 -21.13 0.70 6.38
CA LEU A 503 -22.42 1.29 6.76
C LEU A 503 -23.62 0.51 6.17
N ARG A 504 -24.77 0.64 6.81
CA ARG A 504 -26.09 0.29 6.24
C ARG A 504 -26.44 1.23 5.07
N LYS A 505 -27.42 0.86 4.21
CA LYS A 505 -27.80 1.67 3.02
C LYS A 505 -28.50 2.99 3.37
N ASP A 506 -29.13 3.03 4.53
CA ASP A 506 -29.98 4.08 5.11
C ASP A 506 -29.20 5.01 6.07
N TYR A 507 -27.89 5.18 5.84
CA TYR A 507 -27.05 6.06 6.66
C TYR A 507 -27.40 7.55 6.45
N THR A 508 -27.36 8.33 7.52
CA THR A 508 -27.47 9.79 7.44
C THR A 508 -26.12 10.40 7.09
N PHE A 509 -26.07 11.23 6.04
CA PHE A 509 -24.89 11.96 5.63
C PHE A 509 -24.90 13.38 6.20
N ILE A 510 -23.84 13.77 6.91
CA ILE A 510 -23.71 15.08 7.57
C ILE A 510 -22.46 15.75 7.04
N ASP A 511 -22.61 16.88 6.35
CA ASP A 511 -21.50 17.69 5.86
C ASP A 511 -21.43 19.02 6.60
N THR A 512 -20.41 19.19 7.44
CA THR A 512 -20.21 20.43 8.20
C THR A 512 -19.21 21.38 7.53
N VAL A 513 -18.55 20.92 6.46
CA VAL A 513 -17.51 21.63 5.74
C VAL A 513 -18.12 22.30 4.51
N ASP A 514 -18.41 23.58 4.66
CA ASP A 514 -19.01 24.44 3.63
C ASP A 514 -18.18 24.38 2.32
N PRO A 515 -18.84 24.28 1.13
CA PRO A 515 -18.15 24.23 -0.17
C PRO A 515 -17.18 25.37 -0.47
N ASN A 516 -17.43 26.57 0.06
CA ASN A 516 -16.60 27.76 -0.07
C ASN A 516 -15.56 27.87 1.06
N ASP A 517 -15.83 27.27 2.22
CA ASP A 517 -14.94 27.21 3.38
C ASP A 517 -13.80 26.17 3.19
N VAL A 518 -13.06 26.34 2.09
CA VAL A 518 -11.86 25.59 1.74
C VAL A 518 -10.90 25.62 2.93
N ASN A 519 -10.65 24.44 3.54
CA ASN A 519 -9.62 24.09 4.54
C ASN A 519 -9.13 25.20 5.49
N THR A 520 -9.14 24.95 6.82
CA THR A 520 -8.56 25.85 7.85
C THR A 520 -7.17 26.41 7.51
N ASN A 521 -6.39 25.66 6.73
CA ASN A 521 -5.17 26.08 6.06
C ASN A 521 -5.22 27.45 5.37
N LEU A 522 -6.35 27.88 4.77
CA LEU A 522 -6.46 29.23 4.16
C LEU A 522 -6.24 30.36 5.17
N GLN A 523 -6.60 30.15 6.44
CA GLN A 523 -6.39 31.11 7.53
C GLN A 523 -4.96 31.05 8.09
N VAL A 524 -4.24 29.95 7.87
CA VAL A 524 -2.83 29.81 8.26
C VAL A 524 -1.96 30.62 7.29
N LYS A 525 -1.10 31.49 7.82
CA LYS A 525 -0.14 32.27 7.03
C LYS A 525 0.86 31.30 6.38
N GLN A 526 0.71 31.06 5.07
CA GLN A 526 1.51 30.08 4.33
C GLN A 526 2.63 30.75 3.53
N SER A 527 3.86 30.27 3.69
CA SER A 527 5.01 30.70 2.87
C SER A 527 5.95 29.55 2.47
N TYR A 528 6.81 29.78 1.48
CA TYR A 528 7.82 28.81 1.04
C TYR A 528 9.18 29.45 0.70
N ALA A 529 10.27 28.74 0.98
CA ALA A 529 11.64 29.11 0.63
C ALA A 529 12.29 28.00 -0.21
N ILE A 530 12.86 28.35 -1.37
CA ILE A 530 13.66 27.42 -2.18
C ILE A 530 15.13 27.70 -1.88
N THR A 531 15.83 26.71 -1.34
CA THR A 531 17.08 26.92 -0.61
C THR A 531 18.10 25.82 -0.96
N PRO A 532 19.26 26.14 -1.57
CA PRO A 532 20.35 25.18 -1.78
C PRO A 532 20.86 24.55 -0.47
N TRP A 533 21.34 23.30 -0.53
CA TRP A 533 21.67 22.51 0.65
C TRP A 533 22.70 23.17 1.57
N GLU A 534 23.68 23.90 1.00
CA GLU A 534 24.79 24.59 1.66
C GLU A 534 24.35 25.70 2.62
N ILE A 535 23.14 26.26 2.40
CA ILE A 535 22.51 27.27 3.25
C ILE A 535 21.16 26.81 3.82
N HIS A 536 20.75 25.56 3.59
CA HIS A 536 19.46 25.01 3.98
C HIS A 536 19.29 24.99 5.52
N LEU A 537 20.25 24.40 6.23
CA LEU A 537 20.25 24.36 7.71
C LEU A 537 20.29 25.77 8.33
N LYS A 538 21.06 26.70 7.74
CA LYS A 538 21.17 28.10 8.18
C LYS A 538 19.85 28.84 8.00
N THR A 539 19.19 28.66 6.86
CA THR A 539 17.87 29.23 6.54
C THR A 539 16.79 28.72 7.50
N ILE A 540 16.72 27.40 7.72
CA ILE A 540 15.79 26.76 8.65
C ILE A 540 15.99 27.30 10.07
N ARG A 541 17.25 27.43 10.51
CA ARG A 541 17.58 28.05 11.81
C ARG A 541 17.13 29.50 11.91
N ASN A 542 17.34 30.31 10.87
CA ASN A 542 16.92 31.72 10.90
C ASN A 542 15.41 31.87 11.01
N ILE A 543 14.64 31.06 10.28
CA ILE A 543 13.17 31.01 10.35
C ILE A 543 12.71 30.69 11.79
N VAL A 544 13.33 29.68 12.41
CA VAL A 544 13.07 29.28 13.80
C VAL A 544 13.41 30.41 14.79
N LEU A 545 14.57 31.04 14.65
CA LEU A 545 15.02 32.11 15.55
C LEU A 545 14.23 33.41 15.40
N ASP A 546 13.70 33.70 14.21
CA ASP A 546 12.89 34.89 13.98
C ASP A 546 11.46 34.68 14.50
N HIS A 547 10.84 33.53 14.21
CA HIS A 547 9.52 33.17 14.73
C HIS A 547 9.45 33.22 16.26
N ARG A 548 10.49 32.78 16.96
CA ARG A 548 10.59 32.84 18.44
C ARG A 548 10.67 34.25 19.01
N ARG A 549 11.10 35.26 18.25
CA ARG A 549 11.08 36.67 18.71
C ARG A 549 9.66 37.22 18.76
N SER A 550 8.83 36.84 17.80
CA SER A 550 7.40 37.16 17.77
C SER A 550 6.56 36.25 18.68
N HIS A 551 6.99 35.01 18.90
CA HIS A 551 6.23 33.99 19.64
C HIS A 551 7.13 33.32 20.71
N PRO A 552 7.47 34.01 21.82
CA PRO A 552 8.41 33.49 22.83
C PRO A 552 7.90 32.29 23.64
N GLU A 553 6.58 32.07 23.68
CA GLU A 553 5.95 30.85 24.24
C GLU A 553 5.45 29.89 23.14
N GLY A 554 5.81 30.18 21.88
CA GLY A 554 5.31 29.47 20.70
C GLY A 554 6.02 28.14 20.46
N LYS A 555 5.28 27.04 20.44
CA LYS A 555 5.82 25.74 20.02
C LYS A 555 5.95 25.65 18.50
N ILE A 556 6.95 24.90 18.06
CA ILE A 556 7.30 24.68 16.65
C ILE A 556 7.17 23.19 16.35
N MET A 557 6.57 22.82 15.22
CA MET A 557 6.63 21.46 14.68
C MET A 557 7.41 21.45 13.38
N MET A 558 8.53 20.71 13.34
CA MET A 558 9.36 20.53 12.16
C MET A 558 9.10 19.17 11.52
N PHE A 559 8.47 19.14 10.35
CA PHE A 559 8.21 17.91 9.60
C PHE A 559 9.33 17.59 8.62
N LEU A 560 9.82 16.35 8.64
CA LEU A 560 10.78 15.82 7.67
C LEU A 560 10.24 14.58 6.93
N PRO A 561 10.73 14.29 5.70
CA PRO A 561 10.11 13.28 4.84
C PRO A 561 10.49 11.84 5.23
N THR A 562 11.58 11.65 5.97
CA THR A 562 12.11 10.33 6.34
C THR A 562 12.47 10.25 7.82
N ARG A 563 12.40 9.05 8.40
CA ARG A 563 12.85 8.78 9.79
C ARG A 563 14.30 9.23 10.01
N LYS A 564 15.20 8.90 9.09
CA LYS A 564 16.64 9.19 9.23
C LYS A 564 16.98 10.66 9.02
N GLY A 565 16.24 11.37 8.15
CA GLY A 565 16.28 12.84 8.12
C GLY A 565 15.76 13.46 9.42
N THR A 566 14.72 12.89 10.03
CA THR A 566 14.17 13.35 11.32
C THR A 566 15.21 13.23 12.44
N GLU A 567 15.89 12.08 12.53
CA GLU A 567 16.97 11.80 13.48
C GLU A 567 18.15 12.78 13.29
N LEU A 568 18.63 12.94 12.06
CA LEU A 568 19.71 13.86 11.70
C LEU A 568 19.41 15.33 12.03
N TYR A 569 18.23 15.83 11.65
CA TYR A 569 17.86 17.23 11.90
C TYR A 569 17.60 17.48 13.39
N ALA A 570 17.01 16.52 14.12
CA ALA A 570 16.85 16.63 15.57
C ALA A 570 18.21 16.76 16.26
N GLU A 571 19.20 15.96 15.89
CA GLU A 571 20.53 16.01 16.49
C GLU A 571 21.28 17.31 16.16
N ILE A 572 21.25 17.76 14.89
CA ILE A 572 21.83 19.07 14.52
C ILE A 572 21.22 20.21 15.36
N PHE A 573 19.89 20.25 15.52
CA PHE A 573 19.26 21.31 16.32
C PHE A 573 19.52 21.16 17.84
N ARG A 574 19.68 19.94 18.37
CA ARG A 574 20.18 19.73 19.75
C ARG A 574 21.59 20.34 19.92
N ILE A 575 22.51 20.06 19.01
CA ILE A 575 23.90 20.56 19.07
C ILE A 575 23.97 22.09 18.93
N THR A 576 23.07 22.72 18.15
CA THR A 576 23.02 24.20 18.09
C THR A 576 22.61 24.86 19.41
N GLY A 577 21.89 24.14 20.29
CA GLY A 577 21.50 24.63 21.62
C GLY A 577 20.61 25.87 21.60
N ASP A 578 19.82 26.09 20.54
CA ASP A 578 18.97 27.29 20.42
C ASP A 578 17.62 27.14 21.15
N ILE A 579 16.99 25.96 21.10
CA ILE A 579 15.65 25.63 21.64
C ILE A 579 15.64 24.19 22.16
N GLU A 580 14.73 23.82 23.07
CA GLU A 580 14.52 22.42 23.46
C GLU A 580 13.98 21.62 22.26
N VAL A 581 14.64 20.49 21.91
CA VAL A 581 14.31 19.66 20.75
C VAL A 581 13.80 18.27 21.17
N PHE A 582 12.55 18.00 20.81
CA PHE A 582 11.91 16.69 20.86
C PHE A 582 11.98 16.02 19.49
N GLU A 583 12.06 14.69 19.48
CA GLU A 583 12.09 13.88 18.27
C GLU A 583 10.98 12.83 18.32
N LEU A 584 10.16 12.75 17.27
CA LEU A 584 9.07 11.77 17.19
C LEU A 584 8.99 11.15 15.79
N GLN A 585 9.54 9.95 15.65
CA GLN A 585 9.54 9.19 14.39
C GLN A 585 9.02 7.75 14.58
N SER A 586 8.76 7.08 13.46
CA SER A 586 8.00 5.82 13.38
C SER A 586 8.70 4.59 13.95
N GLY A 587 10.00 4.67 14.24
CA GLY A 587 10.81 3.57 14.77
C GLY A 587 11.23 3.73 16.23
N LEU A 588 10.76 4.77 16.93
CA LEU A 588 10.75 4.78 18.40
C LEU A 588 9.75 3.74 18.92
N ASN A 589 10.04 3.12 20.06
CA ASN A 589 9.09 2.18 20.68
C ASN A 589 7.87 2.92 21.26
N GLN A 590 6.76 2.22 21.49
CA GLN A 590 5.50 2.87 21.85
C GLN A 590 5.56 3.66 23.18
N GLN A 591 6.37 3.19 24.14
CA GLN A 591 6.56 3.89 25.42
C GLN A 591 7.35 5.19 25.22
N GLN A 592 8.38 5.20 24.37
CA GLN A 592 9.09 6.42 23.99
C GLN A 592 8.16 7.40 23.29
N ARG A 593 7.39 6.94 22.29
CA ARG A 593 6.44 7.78 21.52
C ARG A 593 5.39 8.44 22.43
N THR A 594 4.79 7.66 23.33
CA THR A 594 3.82 8.19 24.31
C THR A 594 4.47 9.20 25.26
N ARG A 595 5.61 8.88 25.88
CA ARG A 595 6.33 9.77 26.81
C ARG A 595 6.74 11.11 26.17
N ILE A 596 7.22 11.08 24.93
CA ILE A 596 7.64 12.29 24.20
C ILE A 596 6.43 13.14 23.81
N SER A 597 5.38 12.51 23.28
CA SER A 597 4.13 13.20 22.93
C SER A 597 3.51 13.88 24.14
N ASP A 598 3.44 13.19 25.29
CA ASP A 598 2.85 13.72 26.51
C ASP A 598 3.70 14.83 27.14
N ARG A 599 5.04 14.77 27.08
CA ARG A 599 5.92 15.86 27.53
C ARG A 599 5.74 17.10 26.65
N PHE A 600 5.82 16.96 25.32
CA PHE A 600 5.66 18.09 24.40
C PHE A 600 4.24 18.71 24.47
N ARG A 601 3.20 17.90 24.67
CA ARG A 601 1.83 18.41 24.90
C ARG A 601 1.72 19.23 26.19
N LYS A 602 2.34 18.77 27.28
CA LYS A 602 2.26 19.39 28.63
C LYS A 602 3.14 20.61 28.84
N LEU A 603 4.18 20.83 28.03
CA LEU A 603 5.00 22.05 28.12
C LEU A 603 4.16 23.32 27.91
N SER A 604 4.50 24.38 28.63
CA SER A 604 3.99 25.75 28.43
C SER A 604 5.01 26.69 27.79
N SER A 605 6.29 26.33 27.78
CA SER A 605 7.37 27.07 27.11
C SER A 605 7.42 26.79 25.61
N ASP A 606 8.24 27.56 24.89
CA ASP A 606 8.65 27.23 23.55
C ASP A 606 9.45 25.91 23.53
N ALA A 607 9.21 25.12 22.48
CA ALA A 607 9.91 23.86 22.21
C ALA A 607 9.71 23.49 20.73
N MET A 608 10.66 22.75 20.18
CA MET A 608 10.56 22.20 18.82
C MET A 608 10.29 20.70 18.86
N LEU A 609 9.26 20.24 18.16
CA LEU A 609 9.05 18.82 17.87
C LEU A 609 9.47 18.52 16.42
N VAL A 610 10.64 17.90 16.26
CA VAL A 610 11.15 17.38 15.00
C VAL A 610 10.55 15.99 14.76
N THR A 611 9.83 15.80 13.66
CA THR A 611 8.96 14.64 13.48
C THR A 611 8.87 14.22 12.01
N SER A 612 8.66 12.93 11.76
CA SER A 612 8.17 12.48 10.45
C SER A 612 6.64 12.50 10.42
N ASP A 613 6.05 11.98 9.35
CA ASP A 613 4.60 11.99 9.10
C ASP A 613 3.72 11.29 10.17
N VAL A 614 4.31 10.64 11.19
CA VAL A 614 3.59 10.04 12.32
C VAL A 614 2.76 11.06 13.13
N SER A 615 3.20 12.32 13.16
CA SER A 615 2.55 13.41 13.91
C SER A 615 1.70 14.32 13.03
N ALA A 616 1.59 14.03 11.72
CA ALA A 616 0.90 14.92 10.78
C ALA A 616 -0.63 14.85 10.88
N ARG A 617 -1.18 13.84 11.55
CA ARG A 617 -2.63 13.58 11.62
C ARG A 617 -3.04 13.08 13.01
N GLY A 618 -4.32 13.26 13.36
CA GLY A 618 -4.87 12.90 14.66
C GLY A 618 -4.38 13.75 15.84
N VAL A 619 -3.11 13.59 16.21
CA VAL A 619 -2.54 14.12 17.46
C VAL A 619 -2.69 15.64 17.59
N ASP A 620 -3.16 16.07 18.76
CA ASP A 620 -3.23 17.48 19.13
C ASP A 620 -2.10 17.90 20.09
N TYR A 621 -1.55 19.10 19.83
CA TYR A 621 -0.48 19.72 20.59
C TYR A 621 -0.80 21.23 20.79
N PRO A 622 -1.38 21.61 21.94
CA PRO A 622 -1.67 23.01 22.23
C PRO A 622 -0.40 23.88 22.24
N GLY A 623 -0.51 25.08 21.65
CA GLY A 623 0.57 26.07 21.59
C GLY A 623 1.44 26.04 20.33
N VAL A 624 1.16 25.16 19.35
CA VAL A 624 1.91 25.12 18.08
C VAL A 624 1.55 26.34 17.21
N THR A 625 2.51 27.24 17.04
CA THR A 625 2.38 28.51 16.29
C THR A 625 3.09 28.47 14.95
N LEU A 626 4.12 27.64 14.79
CA LEU A 626 4.82 27.40 13.52
C LEU A 626 4.79 25.91 13.13
N VAL A 627 4.35 25.64 11.91
CA VAL A 627 4.62 24.37 11.21
C VAL A 627 5.69 24.62 10.16
N LEU A 628 6.87 24.05 10.38
CA LEU A 628 8.01 24.11 9.47
C LEU A 628 8.11 22.78 8.72
N GLN A 629 7.84 22.77 7.42
CA GLN A 629 7.94 21.58 6.58
C GLN A 629 9.25 21.62 5.81
N VAL A 630 10.09 20.61 5.98
CA VAL A 630 11.40 20.52 5.35
C VAL A 630 11.37 19.38 4.33
N GLY A 631 11.59 19.73 3.06
CA GLY A 631 11.40 18.83 1.92
C GLY A 631 9.94 18.62 1.54
N ALA A 632 9.72 18.15 0.31
CA ALA A 632 8.41 17.87 -0.25
C ALA A 632 7.64 16.83 0.60
N ALA A 633 6.33 17.03 0.73
CA ALA A 633 5.44 16.04 1.32
C ALA A 633 5.12 14.91 0.32
N SER A 634 4.56 13.80 0.80
CA SER A 634 4.23 12.65 -0.06
C SER A 634 3.08 12.91 -1.03
N SER A 635 2.23 13.88 -0.71
CA SER A 635 1.06 14.32 -1.49
C SER A 635 0.71 15.76 -1.08
N ARG A 636 -0.15 16.42 -1.87
CA ARG A 636 -0.78 17.70 -1.52
C ARG A 636 -1.54 17.59 -0.19
N GLU A 637 -2.22 16.47 -0.01
CA GLU A 637 -3.02 16.13 1.16
C GLU A 637 -2.13 16.01 2.40
N GLN A 638 -0.96 15.37 2.28
CA GLN A 638 -0.03 15.27 3.40
C GLN A 638 0.57 16.63 3.79
N TYR A 639 0.85 17.53 2.84
CA TYR A 639 1.19 18.92 3.15
C TYR A 639 0.08 19.63 3.92
N ILE A 640 -1.18 19.45 3.48
CA ILE A 640 -2.40 19.98 4.11
C ILE A 640 -2.56 19.49 5.55
N HIS A 641 -2.32 18.21 5.84
CA HIS A 641 -2.46 17.64 7.17
C HIS A 641 -1.36 18.06 8.15
N ARG A 642 -0.11 18.14 7.67
CA ARG A 642 1.04 18.72 8.41
C ARG A 642 0.74 20.17 8.79
N LEU A 643 0.29 20.98 7.84
CA LEU A 643 -0.07 22.40 8.04
C LEU A 643 -1.15 22.56 9.12
N GLY A 644 -2.19 21.72 9.08
CA GLY A 644 -3.26 21.65 10.09
C GLY A 644 -2.84 21.16 11.49
N ARG A 645 -1.55 21.24 11.86
CA ARG A 645 -1.08 21.20 13.27
C ARG A 645 -1.10 22.57 13.95
N THR A 646 -0.99 23.67 13.21
CA THR A 646 -1.24 25.03 13.70
C THR A 646 -2.62 25.53 13.23
N GLY A 647 -3.00 26.77 13.53
CA GLY A 647 -4.30 27.34 13.16
C GLY A 647 -5.49 26.66 13.86
N ARG A 648 -5.32 26.27 15.13
CA ARG A 648 -6.28 25.43 15.89
C ARG A 648 -7.05 26.24 16.92
N ALA A 649 -8.34 25.89 17.09
CA ALA A 649 -9.25 26.50 18.06
C ALA A 649 -9.25 28.05 18.02
N GLY A 650 -9.36 28.62 16.82
CA GLY A 650 -9.43 30.07 16.61
C GLY A 650 -8.11 30.84 16.77
N ARG A 651 -6.99 30.16 17.06
CA ARG A 651 -5.67 30.81 17.16
C ARG A 651 -5.03 30.96 15.78
N GLU A 652 -4.26 32.03 15.61
CA GLU A 652 -3.40 32.24 14.45
C GLU A 652 -2.29 31.17 14.35
N GLY A 653 -1.64 31.08 13.19
CA GLY A 653 -0.54 30.18 12.94
C GLY A 653 0.17 30.46 11.62
N GLU A 654 1.44 30.06 11.54
CA GLU A 654 2.28 30.16 10.34
C GLU A 654 2.74 28.78 9.86
N GLY A 655 2.75 28.59 8.55
CA GLY A 655 3.24 27.40 7.87
C GLY A 655 4.33 27.77 6.87
N VAL A 656 5.56 27.28 7.08
CA VAL A 656 6.71 27.55 6.21
C VAL A 656 7.18 26.25 5.56
N LEU A 657 7.26 26.23 4.22
CA LEU A 657 7.75 25.10 3.44
C LEU A 657 9.17 25.40 2.88
N VAL A 658 10.20 24.71 3.39
CA VAL A 658 11.56 24.82 2.88
C VAL A 658 11.84 23.65 1.94
N LEU A 659 12.23 23.97 0.70
CA LEU A 659 12.49 23.02 -0.37
C LEU A 659 13.91 23.18 -0.92
N ALA A 660 14.55 22.07 -1.27
CA ALA A 660 15.74 22.09 -2.12
C ALA A 660 15.37 22.46 -3.58
N PRO A 661 16.31 22.95 -4.42
CA PRO A 661 16.00 23.43 -5.77
C PRO A 661 15.29 22.41 -6.68
N PHE A 662 15.65 21.12 -6.58
CA PHE A 662 15.02 20.05 -7.36
C PHE A 662 13.58 19.75 -6.94
N GLU A 663 13.19 20.08 -5.70
CA GLU A 663 11.86 19.84 -5.16
C GLU A 663 10.85 20.92 -5.56
N LYS A 664 11.31 22.02 -6.18
CA LYS A 664 10.48 23.16 -6.61
C LYS A 664 9.17 22.76 -7.30
N ASN A 665 9.20 21.67 -8.07
CA ASN A 665 8.02 21.16 -8.76
C ASN A 665 6.86 20.74 -7.84
N PHE A 666 7.12 20.46 -6.55
CA PHE A 666 6.08 20.23 -5.55
C PHE A 666 5.14 21.43 -5.40
N THR A 667 5.61 22.67 -5.58
CA THR A 667 4.77 23.88 -5.52
C THR A 667 3.61 23.87 -6.53
N ASN A 668 3.75 23.16 -7.66
CA ASN A 668 2.67 22.99 -8.64
C ASN A 668 1.47 22.19 -8.09
N THR A 669 1.67 21.38 -7.04
CA THR A 669 0.61 20.55 -6.42
C THR A 669 -0.17 21.29 -5.34
N ILE A 670 0.34 22.43 -4.87
CA ILE A 670 -0.25 23.28 -3.81
C ILE A 670 -0.51 24.71 -4.29
N LYS A 671 -0.47 24.94 -5.60
CA LYS A 671 -0.65 26.26 -6.26
C LYS A 671 -2.05 26.88 -6.05
N ASP A 672 -3.00 26.08 -5.59
CA ASP A 672 -4.37 26.44 -5.21
C ASP A 672 -4.47 26.99 -3.78
N LEU A 673 -3.40 26.86 -2.99
CA LEU A 673 -3.30 27.38 -1.63
C LEU A 673 -2.61 28.76 -1.62
N PRO A 674 -2.90 29.64 -0.64
CA PRO A 674 -2.39 31.02 -0.58
C PRO A 674 -0.92 31.11 -0.12
N ILE A 675 -0.09 30.15 -0.55
CA ILE A 675 1.32 30.04 -0.18
C ILE A 675 2.18 31.05 -0.97
N LYS A 676 2.93 31.89 -0.25
CA LYS A 676 3.72 32.99 -0.85
C LYS A 676 5.23 32.72 -0.75
N PRO A 677 6.07 33.26 -1.66
CA PRO A 677 7.52 33.21 -1.46
C PRO A 677 7.91 33.90 -0.14
N LEU A 678 8.69 33.23 0.69
CA LEU A 678 9.22 33.77 1.94
C LEU A 678 10.45 34.64 1.65
N GLN A 679 10.46 35.87 2.16
CA GLN A 679 11.70 36.62 2.33
C GLN A 679 12.44 36.01 3.54
N VAL A 680 13.52 35.28 3.27
CA VAL A 680 14.30 34.59 4.31
C VAL A 680 14.96 35.61 5.24
N PRO A 681 14.79 35.52 6.58
CA PRO A 681 15.43 36.44 7.51
C PRO A 681 16.96 36.41 7.42
N GLU A 682 17.59 37.57 7.55
CA GLU A 682 19.03 37.76 7.32
C GLU A 682 19.91 36.75 8.05
N ILE A 683 20.92 36.24 7.34
CA ILE A 683 21.92 35.32 7.88
C ILE A 683 22.92 36.10 8.74
N LYS A 684 22.56 36.31 10.01
CA LYS A 684 23.53 36.67 11.05
C LYS A 684 24.65 35.63 11.05
N GLN A 685 25.90 36.09 10.99
CA GLN A 685 27.06 35.18 11.02
C GLN A 685 27.10 34.43 12.36
N ASP A 686 26.85 33.13 12.31
CA ASP A 686 26.83 32.27 13.48
C ASP A 686 27.30 30.86 13.08
N ASN A 687 28.37 30.40 13.73
CA ASN A 687 29.03 29.14 13.42
C ASN A 687 28.42 27.94 14.18
N ARG A 688 27.32 28.10 14.93
CA ARG A 688 26.62 26.97 15.60
C ARG A 688 26.22 25.86 14.62
N ILE A 689 25.69 26.19 13.45
CA ILE A 689 25.33 25.20 12.42
C ILE A 689 26.59 24.52 11.85
N GLN A 690 27.65 25.28 11.63
CA GLN A 690 28.93 24.76 11.13
C GLN A 690 29.52 23.73 12.12
N ARG A 691 29.57 24.10 13.41
CA ARG A 691 30.03 23.20 14.48
C ARG A 691 29.13 21.96 14.64
N ALA A 692 27.82 22.11 14.49
CA ALA A 692 26.89 20.99 14.55
C ALA A 692 27.13 19.99 13.41
N VAL A 693 27.38 20.47 12.19
CA VAL A 693 27.80 19.64 11.05
C VAL A 693 29.18 19.01 11.29
N GLU A 694 30.15 19.73 11.85
CA GLU A 694 31.48 19.21 12.19
C GLU A 694 31.48 18.16 13.32
N THR A 695 30.39 18.08 14.10
CA THR A 695 30.25 17.17 15.26
C THR A 695 29.33 15.97 14.97
N ILE A 696 28.62 15.95 13.84
CA ILE A 696 27.60 14.94 13.55
C ILE A 696 28.22 13.58 13.19
N ASP A 697 27.55 12.48 13.56
CA ASP A 697 27.97 11.14 13.13
C ASP A 697 27.77 10.98 11.61
N ILE A 698 28.85 10.68 10.90
CA ILE A 698 28.87 10.43 9.46
C ILE A 698 27.92 9.27 9.10
N GLU A 699 27.76 8.25 9.95
CA GLU A 699 26.84 7.16 9.65
C GLU A 699 25.37 7.59 9.78
N MET A 700 25.07 8.61 10.57
CA MET A 700 23.74 9.24 10.61
C MET A 700 23.43 9.99 9.30
N VAL A 701 24.44 10.66 8.72
CA VAL A 701 24.35 11.27 7.38
C VAL A 701 24.18 10.19 6.30
N ASN A 702 24.98 9.12 6.36
CA ASN A 702 24.89 7.97 5.44
C ASN A 702 23.49 7.33 5.47
N ASP A 703 22.91 7.13 6.66
CA ASP A 703 21.55 6.61 6.82
C ASP A 703 20.47 7.58 6.34
N ALA A 704 20.65 8.89 6.54
CA ALA A 704 19.76 9.90 5.98
C ALA A 704 19.80 9.91 4.44
N PHE A 705 20.97 9.75 3.83
CA PHE A 705 21.15 9.61 2.38
C PHE A 705 20.52 8.33 1.81
N LYS A 706 20.72 7.16 2.46
CA LYS A 706 20.04 5.91 2.09
C LYS A 706 18.51 6.08 2.12
N ALA A 707 17.98 6.77 3.13
CA ALA A 707 16.55 7.05 3.26
C ALA A 707 16.04 8.09 2.25
N PHE A 708 16.83 9.14 1.96
CA PHE A 708 16.57 10.17 0.94
C PHE A 708 16.34 9.51 -0.43
N LEU A 709 17.28 8.67 -0.88
CA LEU A 709 17.19 7.99 -2.18
C LEU A 709 15.92 7.15 -2.29
N GLY A 710 15.59 6.38 -1.25
CA GLY A 710 14.34 5.59 -1.21
C GLY A 710 13.07 6.45 -1.23
N TYR A 711 13.08 7.61 -0.56
CA TYR A 711 11.93 8.52 -0.50
C TYR A 711 11.66 9.21 -1.85
N TYR A 712 12.71 9.77 -2.46
CA TYR A 712 12.58 10.53 -3.70
C TYR A 712 12.48 9.64 -4.93
N MET A 713 13.04 8.42 -4.93
CA MET A 713 12.81 7.47 -6.02
C MET A 713 11.32 7.13 -6.20
N ALA A 714 10.60 6.92 -5.10
CA ALA A 714 9.16 6.67 -5.10
C ALA A 714 8.30 7.90 -5.45
N ARG A 715 8.92 9.08 -5.61
CA ARG A 715 8.25 10.37 -5.87
C ARG A 715 8.85 11.12 -7.07
N ALA A 716 9.69 10.45 -7.86
CA ALA A 716 10.40 11.06 -8.96
C ALA A 716 9.44 11.65 -10.01
N ASP A 717 8.34 10.95 -10.27
CA ASP A 717 7.32 11.34 -11.24
C ASP A 717 6.47 12.54 -10.72
N LEU A 718 6.20 12.61 -9.41
CA LEU A 718 5.53 13.74 -8.74
C LEU A 718 6.37 15.03 -8.82
N LEU A 719 7.69 14.91 -8.63
CA LEU A 719 8.64 16.03 -8.66
C LEU A 719 9.23 16.29 -10.05
N LYS A 720 8.87 15.47 -11.06
CA LYS A 720 9.42 15.51 -12.43
C LYS A 720 10.95 15.44 -12.49
N ILE A 721 11.56 14.70 -11.58
CA ILE A 721 13.02 14.48 -11.52
C ILE A 721 13.40 13.17 -12.21
N ARG A 722 14.55 13.14 -12.88
CA ARG A 722 15.02 11.94 -13.60
C ARG A 722 15.66 10.96 -12.60
N LYS A 723 15.30 9.68 -12.66
CA LYS A 723 15.70 8.68 -11.63
C LYS A 723 17.22 8.44 -11.57
N ASP A 724 17.96 8.73 -12.64
CA ASP A 724 19.43 8.75 -12.69
C ASP A 724 20.05 9.94 -11.94
N SER A 725 19.43 11.12 -11.98
CA SER A 725 19.90 12.32 -11.26
C SER A 725 19.72 12.25 -9.73
N LEU A 726 18.99 11.26 -9.20
CA LEU A 726 18.77 11.10 -7.75
C LEU A 726 20.06 10.89 -6.96
N LEU A 727 21.08 10.26 -7.56
CA LEU A 727 22.36 10.06 -6.91
C LEU A 727 23.11 11.38 -6.71
N GLU A 728 23.14 12.22 -7.75
CA GLU A 728 23.79 13.53 -7.76
C GLU A 728 23.14 14.46 -6.71
N LEU A 729 21.81 14.58 -6.74
CA LEU A 729 21.02 15.33 -5.76
C LEU A 729 21.18 14.83 -4.31
N GLY A 730 21.42 13.53 -4.14
CA GLY A 730 21.74 12.93 -2.84
C GLY A 730 23.18 13.24 -2.38
N MET A 731 24.14 13.35 -3.30
CA MET A 731 25.51 13.76 -2.98
C MET A 731 25.60 15.26 -2.66
N GLU A 732 24.79 16.12 -3.30
CA GLU A 732 24.63 17.53 -2.88
C GLU A 732 24.15 17.62 -1.43
N PHE A 733 23.14 16.81 -1.07
CA PHE A 733 22.65 16.70 0.31
C PHE A 733 23.78 16.27 1.27
N CYS A 734 24.54 15.21 0.95
CA CYS A 734 25.69 14.77 1.75
C CYS A 734 26.77 15.85 1.91
N GLY A 735 27.07 16.59 0.85
CA GLY A 735 28.09 17.65 0.84
C GLY A 735 27.80 18.78 1.82
N ALA A 736 26.52 19.11 2.04
CA ALA A 736 26.11 20.09 3.05
C ALA A 736 26.30 19.61 4.51
N PHE A 737 26.55 18.31 4.73
CA PHE A 737 27.00 17.75 6.01
C PHE A 737 28.50 17.40 5.99
N GLY A 738 29.28 17.92 5.02
CA GLY A 738 30.72 17.66 4.88
C GLY A 738 31.10 16.30 4.30
N VAL A 739 30.14 15.46 3.91
CA VAL A 739 30.39 14.11 3.39
C VAL A 739 30.59 14.15 1.87
N THR A 740 31.85 14.11 1.44
CA THR A 740 32.25 14.17 0.02
C THR A 740 32.43 12.81 -0.66
N GLU A 741 32.52 11.71 0.10
CA GLU A 741 32.61 10.35 -0.45
C GLU A 741 31.22 9.70 -0.54
N MET A 742 31.00 8.89 -1.57
CA MET A 742 29.70 8.23 -1.80
C MET A 742 29.43 7.14 -0.75
N PRO A 743 28.34 7.22 0.04
CA PRO A 743 27.98 6.18 1.01
C PRO A 743 27.66 4.84 0.33
N ARG A 744 28.04 3.73 0.98
CA ARG A 744 27.82 2.37 0.42
C ARG A 744 26.34 2.03 0.30
N LEU A 745 25.87 1.82 -0.93
CA LEU A 745 24.47 1.49 -1.22
C LEU A 745 24.20 -0.03 -1.21
N PRO A 746 23.03 -0.48 -0.70
CA PRO A 746 22.58 -1.87 -0.85
C PRO A 746 22.37 -2.24 -2.32
N ALA A 747 22.77 -3.45 -2.73
CA ALA A 747 22.75 -3.88 -4.13
C ALA A 747 21.41 -3.70 -4.85
N LYS A 748 20.26 -3.90 -4.16
CA LYS A 748 18.93 -3.64 -4.71
C LYS A 748 18.70 -2.16 -5.06
N MET A 749 19.20 -1.24 -4.23
CA MET A 749 19.10 0.21 -4.47
C MET A 749 20.02 0.63 -5.61
N THR A 750 21.25 0.09 -5.66
CA THR A 750 22.19 0.30 -6.77
C THR A 750 21.59 -0.12 -8.12
N GLN A 751 20.94 -1.29 -8.18
CA GLN A 751 20.22 -1.77 -9.36
C GLN A 751 19.02 -0.86 -9.71
N SER A 752 18.25 -0.44 -8.69
CA SER A 752 17.08 0.43 -8.85
C SER A 752 17.43 1.84 -9.37
N LEU A 753 18.65 2.32 -9.10
CA LEU A 753 19.20 3.58 -9.62
C LEU A 753 19.87 3.44 -11.00
N GLY A 754 19.84 2.26 -11.62
CA GLY A 754 20.43 2.01 -12.95
C GLY A 754 21.97 1.94 -12.97
N LEU A 755 22.63 1.87 -11.80
CA LEU A 755 24.09 1.86 -11.70
C LEU A 755 24.66 0.49 -12.13
N GLY A 756 25.10 0.40 -13.38
CA GLY A 756 25.71 -0.80 -13.95
C GLY A 756 26.99 -1.24 -13.22
N ARG A 757 27.27 -2.55 -13.24
CA ARG A 757 28.41 -3.20 -12.54
C ARG A 757 29.80 -2.63 -12.87
N SER A 758 29.95 -1.88 -13.95
CA SER A 758 31.19 -1.19 -14.36
C SER A 758 31.54 0.03 -13.48
N SER A 759 30.56 0.67 -12.85
CA SER A 759 30.73 2.01 -12.23
C SER A 759 31.31 1.97 -10.80
N LEU A 760 31.57 0.78 -10.25
CA LEU A 760 31.88 0.57 -8.82
C LEU A 760 33.36 0.24 -8.54
N ARG A 761 34.27 0.56 -9.47
CA ARG A 761 35.72 0.46 -9.29
C ARG A 761 36.42 1.80 -9.55
N GLY A 762 36.39 2.67 -8.55
CA GLY A 762 37.13 3.93 -8.56
C GLY A 762 36.86 4.76 -7.32
N GLY A 763 37.71 4.65 -6.30
CA GLY A 763 37.74 5.60 -5.18
C GLY A 763 38.43 6.87 -5.63
N GLY A 764 37.69 7.78 -6.28
CA GLY A 764 38.16 9.08 -6.74
C GLY A 764 37.20 10.17 -6.29
N ALA A 765 37.74 11.28 -5.78
CA ALA A 765 36.92 12.39 -5.27
C ALA A 765 36.12 13.06 -6.39
N PHE A 766 34.82 13.25 -6.16
CA PHE A 766 33.96 14.02 -7.06
C PHE A 766 34.19 15.52 -6.83
N ALA A 767 34.94 16.16 -7.71
CA ALA A 767 35.02 17.62 -7.77
C ALA A 767 33.81 18.20 -8.53
N PRO A 768 33.07 19.19 -7.98
CA PRO A 768 31.92 19.78 -8.65
C PRO A 768 32.35 20.57 -9.88
N ARG A 769 31.64 20.39 -11.01
CA ARG A 769 31.86 21.19 -12.23
C ARG A 769 31.09 22.50 -12.12
N SER A 770 31.79 23.63 -12.25
CA SER A 770 31.18 24.96 -12.30
C SER A 770 30.27 25.12 -13.52
N LEU A 771 29.10 25.76 -13.35
CA LEU A 771 28.25 26.18 -14.46
C LEU A 771 28.97 27.23 -15.32
N GLY A 772 28.91 27.08 -16.65
CA GLY A 772 29.36 28.11 -17.59
C GLY A 772 29.29 27.67 -19.05
N GLY A 773 28.84 28.58 -19.92
CA GLY A 773 28.98 28.45 -21.39
C GLY A 773 27.77 27.88 -22.14
N PHE A 774 26.93 28.76 -22.69
CA PHE A 774 26.15 28.44 -23.91
C PHE A 774 27.09 28.50 -25.13
N GLY A 775 26.97 27.57 -26.09
CA GLY A 775 27.52 27.77 -27.44
C GLY A 775 27.77 26.50 -28.26
N GLY A 776 27.54 26.61 -29.58
CA GLY A 776 28.18 25.75 -30.59
C GLY A 776 27.55 24.38 -30.86
N ARG A 777 26.85 24.26 -32.01
CA ARG A 777 26.95 23.04 -32.83
C ARG A 777 28.25 23.15 -33.64
N ASP A 778 28.93 22.03 -33.92
CA ASP A 778 29.23 21.70 -35.31
C ASP A 778 29.59 20.22 -35.56
N ARG A 779 29.76 19.84 -36.85
CA ARG A 779 30.04 18.49 -37.33
C ARG A 779 31.46 18.34 -37.92
N GLN A 780 32.14 17.22 -37.64
CA GLN A 780 33.07 16.44 -38.50
C GLN A 780 33.68 15.33 -37.60
N SER A 781 33.65 14.02 -37.87
CA SER A 781 34.01 13.15 -39.03
C SER A 781 35.46 12.62 -39.00
N SER A 782 35.59 11.32 -38.72
CA SER A 782 36.62 10.37 -39.20
C SER A 782 38.13 10.72 -39.11
N SER A 783 38.90 9.84 -38.43
CA SER A 783 39.83 8.92 -39.14
C SER A 783 40.56 7.89 -38.25
N ARG A 784 41.25 6.93 -38.90
CA ARG A 784 41.89 5.72 -38.38
C ARG A 784 43.31 5.94 -37.82
N GLY A 785 43.77 4.99 -36.99
CA GLY A 785 45.19 4.63 -36.77
C GLY A 785 45.78 5.04 -35.42
N GLY A 786 46.75 4.33 -34.81
CA GLY A 786 47.27 2.98 -35.12
C GLY A 786 48.77 2.82 -34.83
N PHE A 787 49.15 1.85 -33.97
CA PHE A 787 50.55 1.42 -33.65
C PHE A 787 51.44 2.49 -32.93
N SER A 788 52.59 2.19 -32.29
CA SER A 788 53.08 1.00 -31.57
C SER A 788 54.46 1.26 -30.88
N PHE A 789 54.65 0.80 -29.63
CA PHE A 789 55.93 0.47 -28.94
C PHE A 789 57.04 1.54 -28.69
N GLY A 790 57.80 1.38 -27.57
CA GLY A 790 59.22 1.78 -27.46
C GLY A 790 59.72 2.33 -26.10
N GLY A 791 60.80 1.76 -25.54
CA GLY A 791 61.61 2.30 -24.43
C GLY A 791 61.15 1.97 -22.99
N VAL A 792 61.81 1.23 -22.06
CA VAL A 792 63.15 0.60 -21.85
C VAL A 792 64.01 1.25 -20.73
N SER A 793 64.37 0.42 -19.73
CA SER A 793 65.46 0.56 -18.71
C SER A 793 65.28 1.58 -17.56
N GLU A 794 65.88 1.42 -16.36
CA GLU A 794 66.80 0.36 -15.86
C GLU A 794 66.77 0.18 -14.32
N ASP A 795 67.19 -1.00 -13.82
CA ASP A 795 67.97 -1.33 -12.57
C ASP A 795 67.78 -0.56 -11.23
N ARG A 796 68.09 -1.06 -10.01
CA ARG A 796 68.76 -2.27 -9.42
C ARG A 796 68.33 -2.33 -7.91
N ALA A 797 68.59 -3.34 -7.04
CA ALA A 797 69.24 -4.65 -7.11
C ALA A 797 68.75 -5.62 -5.98
N LEU A 798 68.66 -6.92 -6.30
CA LEU A 798 69.13 -8.10 -5.53
C LEU A 798 69.05 -8.18 -3.98
N ARG A 799 68.36 -9.23 -3.47
CA ARG A 799 69.00 -10.52 -3.10
C ARG A 799 68.00 -11.71 -3.04
N ARG A 800 68.54 -12.93 -2.93
CA ARG A 800 67.94 -14.27 -3.23
C ARG A 800 68.78 -15.36 -2.51
N PRO A 801 68.49 -16.68 -2.57
CA PRO A 801 67.29 -17.44 -3.03
C PRO A 801 66.68 -18.19 -1.81
N MET A 802 66.12 -19.43 -1.75
CA MET A 802 65.63 -20.53 -2.62
C MET A 802 64.70 -21.43 -1.73
N GLY A 803 63.78 -22.29 -2.19
CA GLY A 803 63.06 -22.44 -3.46
C GLY A 803 62.48 -23.86 -3.65
N ARG A 804 61.46 -23.99 -4.54
CA ARG A 804 60.79 -25.23 -5.03
C ARG A 804 59.95 -26.04 -4.00
N ASP A 805 58.81 -26.67 -4.34
CA ASP A 805 58.07 -26.70 -5.62
C ASP A 805 56.56 -27.03 -5.45
N ARG A 806 55.76 -26.70 -6.49
CA ARG A 806 54.41 -27.23 -6.86
C ARG A 806 53.12 -26.93 -6.03
N GLN A 807 52.12 -26.50 -6.83
CA GLN A 807 50.63 -26.48 -6.78
C GLN A 807 49.88 -27.60 -6.00
N PRO A 808 48.52 -27.52 -5.82
CA PRO A 808 47.62 -26.36 -5.58
C PRO A 808 46.44 -26.66 -4.57
N SER A 809 45.43 -25.76 -4.52
CA SER A 809 43.98 -26.00 -4.29
C SER A 809 43.27 -25.58 -2.95
N SER A 810 41.94 -25.39 -3.10
CA SER A 810 40.82 -25.31 -2.12
C SER A 810 40.93 -24.53 -0.79
N HIS A 811 40.20 -23.41 -0.74
CA HIS A 811 39.15 -23.08 0.25
C HIS A 811 39.21 -23.71 1.66
N GLY A 812 39.33 -22.85 2.68
CA GLY A 812 38.96 -23.16 4.06
C GLY A 812 37.96 -22.14 4.60
N GLY A 813 36.80 -22.60 5.08
CA GLY A 813 35.88 -21.81 5.91
C GLY A 813 36.08 -22.15 7.38
N PHE A 814 35.79 -21.21 8.29
CA PHE A 814 35.94 -21.42 9.73
C PHE A 814 34.59 -21.62 10.45
N SER A 815 34.63 -22.37 11.55
CA SER A 815 33.48 -22.84 12.33
C SER A 815 33.77 -22.69 13.83
N PHE A 816 32.69 -22.53 14.60
CA PHE A 816 32.55 -22.95 16.01
C PHE A 816 31.24 -23.76 16.02
N GLY A 817 31.14 -24.99 16.55
CA GLY A 817 31.65 -25.48 17.84
C GLY A 817 30.50 -25.36 18.85
N GLY A 818 29.84 -26.42 19.35
CA GLY A 818 30.37 -27.70 19.89
C GLY A 818 30.26 -27.59 21.42
N PHE A 819 29.69 -28.50 22.22
CA PHE A 819 29.65 -29.99 22.25
C PHE A 819 28.24 -30.46 22.74
N SER A 820 27.65 -31.61 22.36
CA SER A 820 27.93 -33.04 22.75
C SER A 820 27.60 -33.36 24.23
N GLU A 821 27.18 -34.57 24.69
CA GLU A 821 26.91 -35.93 24.14
C GLU A 821 26.14 -36.76 25.24
N ASP A 822 25.60 -37.99 25.18
CA ASP A 822 25.48 -39.13 24.22
C ASP A 822 24.32 -40.09 24.72
N ARG A 823 23.92 -41.10 23.91
CA ARG A 823 23.24 -42.41 24.21
C ARG A 823 21.71 -42.55 24.32
N LEU A 824 21.28 -43.74 23.84
CA LEU A 824 19.94 -44.37 23.87
C LEU A 824 20.08 -45.82 24.41
N PRO A 825 19.00 -46.53 24.81
CA PRO A 825 18.38 -47.53 23.92
C PRO A 825 16.83 -47.60 23.98
N ARG A 826 16.20 -48.74 23.59
CA ARG A 826 14.82 -48.85 23.05
C ARG A 826 13.79 -49.60 23.95
N ARG A 827 12.49 -49.20 23.83
CA ARG A 827 11.19 -49.95 23.77
C ARG A 827 11.01 -51.33 24.49
N PRO A 828 9.83 -51.65 25.08
CA PRO A 828 8.58 -51.91 24.31
C PRO A 828 7.22 -51.45 24.95
N MET A 829 6.11 -52.11 24.59
CA MET A 829 4.71 -51.62 24.57
C MET A 829 3.91 -51.61 25.90
N GLY A 830 2.81 -50.84 25.88
CA GLY A 830 1.56 -51.03 26.65
C GLY A 830 0.35 -50.69 25.75
N GLU A 831 -0.86 -51.17 26.07
CA GLU A 831 -2.05 -51.11 25.19
C GLU A 831 -3.16 -50.12 25.65
N LYS A 832 -4.08 -49.84 24.70
CA LYS A 832 -5.52 -49.49 24.84
C LYS A 832 -5.94 -48.02 25.09
N GLU A 833 -7.22 -47.82 24.73
CA GLU A 833 -8.03 -46.58 24.70
C GLU A 833 -7.49 -45.48 23.73
N ASP A 834 -8.28 -44.86 22.83
CA ASP A 834 -9.74 -44.87 22.60
C ASP A 834 -10.12 -45.04 21.11
N LEU A 835 -11.38 -45.45 20.84
CA LEU A 835 -11.92 -45.59 19.48
C LEU A 835 -13.45 -45.36 19.41
N HIS A 836 -13.95 -44.25 19.98
CA HIS A 836 -15.40 -43.95 20.06
C HIS A 836 -15.79 -42.45 19.90
N LEU A 837 -15.13 -41.70 19.02
CA LEU A 837 -15.42 -40.27 18.76
C LEU A 837 -15.46 -39.91 17.26
N ALA A 838 -16.02 -40.78 16.41
CA ALA A 838 -15.99 -40.61 14.95
C ALA A 838 -17.36 -40.52 14.25
N GLU A 839 -18.47 -40.68 14.98
CA GLU A 839 -19.82 -40.78 14.40
C GLU A 839 -20.77 -39.63 14.76
N GLU A 840 -20.61 -38.97 15.92
CA GLU A 840 -21.50 -37.87 16.35
C GLU A 840 -21.34 -36.58 15.52
N ASP A 841 -20.09 -36.22 15.17
CA ASP A 841 -19.78 -35.03 14.34
C ASP A 841 -20.34 -35.12 12.90
N LEU A 842 -20.73 -36.31 12.44
CA LEU A 842 -21.32 -36.50 11.11
C LEU A 842 -22.81 -36.14 11.07
N HIS A 843 -23.58 -36.44 12.11
CA HIS A 843 -25.02 -36.13 12.15
C HIS A 843 -25.30 -34.63 12.33
N LEU A 844 -24.52 -33.92 13.14
CA LEU A 844 -24.66 -32.46 13.30
C LEU A 844 -24.46 -31.71 11.97
N ALA A 845 -23.65 -32.25 11.06
CA ALA A 845 -23.44 -31.69 9.72
C ALA A 845 -24.58 -31.97 8.72
N GLU A 846 -25.52 -32.87 9.05
CA GLU A 846 -26.70 -33.17 8.23
C GLU A 846 -27.96 -32.42 8.73
N GLU A 847 -28.14 -32.23 10.04
CA GLU A 847 -29.30 -31.50 10.58
C GLU A 847 -29.33 -30.02 10.14
N ASP A 848 -28.17 -29.33 10.15
CA ASP A 848 -28.04 -27.95 9.64
C ASP A 848 -28.40 -27.84 8.14
N LEU A 849 -28.24 -28.92 7.37
CA LEU A 849 -28.61 -28.99 5.94
C LEU A 849 -30.09 -29.36 5.69
N HIS A 850 -30.85 -29.71 6.73
CA HIS A 850 -32.29 -30.03 6.61
C HIS A 850 -33.21 -28.97 7.22
N LEU A 851 -32.71 -28.10 8.11
CA LEU A 851 -33.52 -27.07 8.76
C LEU A 851 -33.91 -25.87 7.86
N GLU A 852 -33.17 -25.56 6.78
CA GLU A 852 -33.49 -24.42 5.90
C GLU A 852 -34.71 -24.65 4.96
N ASN A 853 -35.14 -25.89 4.74
CA ASN A 853 -36.13 -26.24 3.70
C ASN A 853 -37.61 -25.86 4.01
N LYS A 854 -37.85 -24.91 4.93
CA LYS A 854 -39.20 -24.42 5.31
C LYS A 854 -39.33 -22.90 5.41
N LYS A 855 -38.84 -22.15 4.41
CA LYS A 855 -39.31 -20.79 4.07
C LYS A 855 -38.96 -20.43 2.62
N PRO A 856 -39.94 -20.18 1.72
CA PRO A 856 -39.62 -19.69 0.38
C PRO A 856 -39.19 -18.21 0.44
N GLY A 857 -38.10 -17.88 -0.26
CA GLY A 857 -37.74 -16.48 -0.55
C GLY A 857 -36.71 -15.81 0.36
N ARG A 858 -35.47 -16.35 0.45
CA ARG A 858 -34.27 -15.57 0.76
C ARG A 858 -33.01 -16.25 0.22
N GLN A 859 -32.41 -15.70 -0.84
CA GLN A 859 -31.13 -16.18 -1.38
C GLN A 859 -29.95 -15.65 -0.56
N VAL A 860 -28.91 -16.48 -0.40
CA VAL A 860 -27.65 -16.13 0.27
C VAL A 860 -26.63 -15.67 -0.78
N SER A 861 -25.96 -14.53 -0.54
CA SER A 861 -25.09 -13.87 -1.53
C SER A 861 -23.75 -14.61 -1.74
N ARG A 862 -23.65 -15.39 -2.84
CA ARG A 862 -22.45 -16.15 -3.27
C ARG A 862 -21.28 -15.28 -3.76
N ASN A 863 -20.64 -14.49 -2.89
CA ASN A 863 -19.69 -13.45 -3.31
C ASN A 863 -18.19 -13.66 -2.98
N TYR A 864 -17.78 -14.72 -2.26
CA TYR A 864 -16.42 -14.75 -1.67
C TYR A 864 -15.69 -16.10 -1.55
N ILE A 865 -15.87 -17.07 -2.47
CA ILE A 865 -15.10 -18.34 -2.41
C ILE A 865 -14.63 -18.92 -3.78
N MET A 866 -14.38 -18.07 -4.78
CA MET A 866 -13.47 -18.41 -5.89
C MET A 866 -12.14 -17.63 -5.72
N MET A 867 -11.43 -17.99 -4.65
CA MET A 867 -10.07 -17.55 -4.30
C MET A 867 -9.24 -18.78 -3.95
#